data_AF-A0A3D2THB2-F1
#
_entry.id   AF-A0A3D2THB2-F1
#
_cell.length_a   1.000
_cell.length_b   1.000
_cell.length_c   1.000
_cell.angle_alpha   90.00
_cell.angle_beta   90.00
_cell.angle_gamma   90.00
#
_symmetry.space_group_name_H-M   'P 1'
#
loop_
_entity.id
_entity.type
_entity.pdbx_description
1 polymer ?
#
loop_
_entity_poly.entity_id
_entity_poly.type
_entity_poly.pdbx_seq_one_letter_code
_entity_poly.pdbx_strand_id
1 'polypeptide(L)'
;AGRPIEIVAARVELVGMTQDPCMESQRCPALPCLPEKVAEAVFDGQLLETPLYDRAAMQPGHRIAGPALIADRHSTIVVEPDWVVEMLSEGELLLVCEFKEDGSHSLARLSSAQSNDASPTVVSLELFNNLFAGIAEQMGHVLQRTAGSVNVKERLDFSCAVFTADGKLVANAPHVPVHLGAMGTSVRAVLAEYPNMSPGDVFVTNDPYRGGSHLPDLTVVTPVHDTKKGHRLFFTACRAHHAEIGGVRPGSMPPNSRSLAEEGVLLSNFALVKDGISREEQLQKVLVDAPYPSRRVDENLADIRAQMAANQLGARELLALVDCYGEQTVAKNMLGVQRAAESKVRMALSQLDQQSSRFVDYLEKADGKSVCLQVQLRFHQDPSKKAMTIDFTGSSPTVEDNLNANQAIVSAAVLYVLRLLVDEEIPLNEGALNAVEIVLPPGLLNPTVGLTLEQTPAVAAGNVETSQRIVDVLLGALGLAGASQGTMNNLLFGNQEFGYYETICGGSGATADGPGADAVQVHMTNTRATDPEILERRHPVRLWEFSIRQGSGGAGRLRGGNGVVRRLEFLESLAVSLITQRRGPHPPFGIAGGQAGMLGENLMVRADGSSSLLAGVCEIDVQPGDMLTIKTPGGGGYGKDE
;
A
#
# COMPACT_ATOMS: atom_id res chain seq x y z
N ALA A 1 -13.15 -32.87 4.43
CA ALA A 1 -13.65 -32.70 5.81
C ALA A 1 -12.72 -33.45 6.76
N GLY A 2 -12.36 -32.89 7.92
CA GLY A 2 -11.47 -33.53 8.91
C GLY A 2 -10.21 -32.76 9.34
N ARG A 3 -10.14 -31.43 9.12
CA ARG A 3 -9.01 -30.63 9.60
C ARG A 3 -9.23 -30.19 11.05
N PRO A 4 -8.19 -30.23 11.91
CA PRO A 4 -8.26 -29.70 13.27
C PRO A 4 -8.48 -28.18 13.24
N ILE A 5 -9.35 -27.68 14.12
CA ILE A 5 -9.65 -26.25 14.28
C ILE A 5 -9.02 -25.80 15.60
N GLU A 6 -8.22 -24.73 15.56
CA GLU A 6 -7.72 -24.06 16.75
C GLU A 6 -8.58 -22.81 17.03
N ILE A 7 -9.19 -22.75 18.21
CA ILE A 7 -9.95 -21.57 18.66
C ILE A 7 -8.99 -20.66 19.42
N VAL A 8 -8.47 -19.65 18.74
CA VAL A 8 -7.52 -18.66 19.32
C VAL A 8 -8.21 -17.58 20.16
N ALA A 9 -9.50 -17.33 19.92
CA ALA A 9 -10.32 -16.41 20.70
C ALA A 9 -11.81 -16.79 20.57
N ALA A 10 -12.56 -16.69 21.67
CA ALA A 10 -14.01 -16.83 21.68
C ALA A 10 -14.62 -15.57 22.29
N ARG A 11 -15.55 -14.94 21.58
CA ARG A 11 -16.30 -13.79 22.07
C ARG A 11 -17.72 -14.25 22.38
N VAL A 12 -18.15 -14.01 23.62
CA VAL A 12 -19.51 -14.27 24.06
C VAL A 12 -20.23 -12.93 24.16
N GLU A 13 -21.32 -12.79 23.42
CA GLU A 13 -22.23 -11.64 23.52
C GLU A 13 -23.49 -12.08 24.26
N LEU A 14 -23.75 -11.44 25.39
CA LEU A 14 -24.97 -11.64 26.18
C LEU A 14 -25.93 -10.51 25.85
N VAL A 15 -26.95 -10.82 25.06
CA VAL A 15 -28.03 -9.88 24.73
C VAL A 15 -29.19 -10.16 25.67
N GLY A 16 -29.51 -9.19 26.52
CA GLY A 16 -30.72 -9.20 27.36
C GLY A 16 -31.76 -8.23 26.81
N MET A 17 -33.04 -8.59 26.85
CA MET A 17 -34.12 -7.66 26.54
C MET A 17 -34.41 -6.80 27.79
N THR A 18 -34.32 -5.49 27.65
CA THR A 18 -34.87 -4.53 28.63
C THR A 18 -36.38 -4.43 28.45
N GLN A 19 -37.12 -4.19 29.54
CA GLN A 19 -38.59 -4.15 29.54
C GLN A 19 -39.19 -2.89 28.91
N ASP A 20 -38.38 -1.89 28.55
CA ASP A 20 -38.86 -0.71 27.84
C ASP A 20 -39.00 -1.03 26.35
N PRO A 21 -40.24 -1.15 25.81
CA PRO A 21 -40.41 -1.19 24.38
C PRO A 21 -39.92 0.14 23.80
N CYS A 22 -39.17 0.06 22.70
CA CYS A 22 -38.91 1.24 21.86
C CYS A 22 -40.29 1.79 21.46
N MET A 23 -40.62 3.02 21.84
CA MET A 23 -41.89 3.61 21.42
C MET A 23 -41.87 3.76 19.89
N GLU A 24 -42.83 3.14 19.21
CA GLU A 24 -42.94 3.24 17.76
C GLU A 24 -43.60 4.57 17.38
N SER A 25 -42.83 5.48 16.80
CA SER A 25 -43.30 6.77 16.33
C SER A 25 -44.22 6.59 15.11
N GLN A 26 -45.37 7.28 15.12
CA GLN A 26 -46.38 7.18 14.06
C GLN A 26 -46.61 8.54 13.39
N ARG A 27 -46.98 8.52 12.11
CA ARG A 27 -47.43 9.73 11.40
C ARG A 27 -48.76 10.22 11.97
N CYS A 28 -48.84 11.52 12.22
CA CYS A 28 -50.03 12.17 12.75
C CYS A 28 -50.81 12.87 11.62
N PRO A 29 -52.12 13.14 11.78
CA PRO A 29 -52.86 13.95 10.81
C PRO A 29 -52.20 15.31 10.57
N ALA A 30 -52.07 15.72 9.30
CA ALA A 30 -51.35 16.92 8.92
C ALA A 30 -52.00 18.19 9.48
N LEU A 31 -51.19 19.00 10.16
CA LEU A 31 -51.54 20.28 10.75
C LEU A 31 -50.66 21.40 10.18
N PRO A 32 -51.23 22.59 9.90
CA PRO A 32 -50.44 23.74 9.45
C PRO A 32 -49.55 24.27 10.58
N CYS A 33 -48.32 24.62 10.26
CA CYS A 33 -47.39 25.26 11.20
C CYS A 33 -47.10 26.69 10.74
N LEU A 34 -47.18 27.67 11.65
CA LEU A 34 -46.87 29.07 11.35
C LEU A 34 -45.40 29.37 11.64
N PRO A 35 -44.69 30.09 10.76
CA PRO A 35 -43.32 30.48 11.00
C PRO A 35 -43.24 31.52 12.12
N GLU A 36 -42.19 31.45 12.92
CA GLU A 36 -41.91 32.46 13.96
C GLU A 36 -41.40 33.75 13.33
N LYS A 37 -40.54 33.62 12.31
CA LYS A 37 -40.01 34.73 11.52
C LYS A 37 -39.61 34.28 10.13
N VAL A 38 -39.21 35.24 9.29
CA VAL A 38 -38.63 34.99 7.97
C VAL A 38 -37.20 35.55 7.98
N ALA A 39 -36.24 34.82 7.42
CA ALA A 39 -34.85 35.21 7.32
C ALA A 39 -34.35 35.01 5.88
N GLU A 40 -33.32 35.75 5.47
CA GLU A 40 -32.67 35.52 4.19
C GLU A 40 -31.68 34.35 4.31
N ALA A 41 -31.78 33.36 3.43
CA ALA A 41 -30.86 32.24 3.35
C ALA A 41 -30.57 31.88 1.89
N VAL A 42 -29.38 31.34 1.62
CA VAL A 42 -28.97 30.97 0.27
C VAL A 42 -29.20 29.47 0.05
N PHE A 43 -30.02 29.15 -0.95
CA PHE A 43 -30.23 27.78 -1.44
C PHE A 43 -29.89 27.73 -2.93
N ASP A 44 -29.12 26.72 -3.37
CA ASP A 44 -28.66 26.59 -4.76
C ASP A 44 -28.03 27.87 -5.37
N GLY A 45 -27.32 28.64 -4.53
CA GLY A 45 -26.67 29.89 -4.93
C GLY A 45 -27.63 31.07 -5.14
N GLN A 46 -28.91 30.94 -4.80
CA GLN A 46 -29.90 32.01 -4.84
C GLN A 46 -30.30 32.42 -3.41
N LEU A 47 -30.39 33.73 -3.18
CA LEU A 47 -30.88 34.28 -1.91
C LEU A 47 -32.42 34.19 -1.88
N LEU A 48 -32.98 33.49 -0.89
CA LEU A 48 -34.41 33.27 -0.71
C LEU A 48 -34.88 33.73 0.66
N GLU A 49 -36.06 34.35 0.71
CA GLU A 49 -36.78 34.57 1.96
C GLU A 49 -37.27 33.22 2.51
N THR A 50 -36.73 32.84 3.65
CA THR A 50 -36.86 31.48 4.21
C THR A 50 -37.54 31.53 5.57
N PRO A 51 -38.68 30.86 5.75
CA PRO A 51 -39.37 30.79 7.04
C PRO A 51 -38.53 30.06 8.08
N LEU A 52 -38.42 30.65 9.27
CA LEU A 52 -37.81 30.06 10.45
C LEU A 52 -38.90 29.63 11.43
N TYR A 53 -38.80 28.40 11.90
CA TYR A 53 -39.68 27.79 12.90
C TYR A 53 -38.89 27.49 14.17
N ASP A 54 -39.49 27.69 15.33
CA ASP A 54 -38.98 27.18 16.60
C ASP A 54 -39.45 25.74 16.81
N ARG A 55 -38.50 24.80 16.91
CA ARG A 55 -38.76 23.39 17.17
C ARG A 55 -39.59 23.19 18.43
N ALA A 56 -39.39 24.00 19.47
CA ALA A 56 -40.11 23.86 20.74
C ALA A 56 -41.61 24.22 20.61
N ALA A 57 -41.97 25.03 19.61
CA ALA A 57 -43.35 25.43 19.33
C ALA A 57 -44.07 24.47 18.37
N MET A 58 -43.35 23.50 17.79
CA MET A 58 -43.95 22.51 16.88
C MET A 58 -44.69 21.40 17.65
N GLN A 59 -45.70 20.82 17.01
CA GLN A 59 -46.53 19.75 17.56
C GLN A 59 -46.60 18.56 16.58
N PRO A 60 -46.82 17.32 17.07
CA PRO A 60 -47.08 16.18 16.22
C PRO A 60 -48.15 16.45 15.15
N GLY A 61 -47.85 16.11 13.91
CA GLY A 61 -48.66 16.40 12.73
C GLY A 61 -48.29 17.69 11.99
N HIS A 62 -47.47 18.58 12.58
CA HIS A 62 -46.98 19.75 11.86
C HIS A 62 -46.17 19.35 10.64
N ARG A 63 -46.54 19.92 9.48
CA ARG A 63 -45.90 19.66 8.19
C ARG A 63 -45.41 20.97 7.58
N ILE A 64 -44.11 21.05 7.29
CA ILE A 64 -43.44 22.22 6.73
C ILE A 64 -42.77 21.82 5.43
N ALA A 65 -43.04 22.55 4.34
CA ALA A 65 -42.34 22.38 3.07
C ALA A 65 -41.12 23.31 3.03
N GLY A 66 -40.00 22.82 2.50
CA GLY A 66 -38.82 23.62 2.23
C GLY A 66 -39.01 24.62 1.07
N PRO A 67 -38.16 25.65 0.95
CA PRO A 67 -37.03 25.95 1.83
C PRO A 67 -37.48 26.45 3.20
N ALA A 68 -36.92 25.91 4.28
CA ALA A 68 -37.27 26.31 5.65
C ALA A 68 -36.09 26.07 6.62
N LEU A 69 -36.09 26.82 7.72
CA LEU A 69 -35.17 26.63 8.83
C LEU A 69 -35.96 26.24 10.08
N ILE A 70 -35.54 25.18 10.78
CA ILE A 70 -36.11 24.81 12.07
C ILE A 70 -35.01 24.95 13.12
N ALA A 71 -35.13 25.96 13.98
CA ALA A 71 -34.21 26.20 15.07
C ALA A 71 -34.61 25.38 16.30
N ASP A 72 -33.63 24.73 16.91
CA ASP A 72 -33.75 24.08 18.21
C ASP A 72 -32.67 24.66 19.15
N ARG A 73 -32.75 24.37 20.44
CA ARG A 73 -31.82 24.88 21.45
C ARG A 73 -30.35 24.50 21.18
N HIS A 74 -30.13 23.39 20.47
CA HIS A 74 -28.80 22.82 20.23
C HIS A 74 -28.47 22.58 18.76
N SER A 75 -29.40 22.85 17.84
CA SER A 75 -29.21 22.59 16.41
C SER A 75 -30.08 23.51 15.57
N THR A 76 -29.79 23.57 14.27
CA THR A 76 -30.68 24.20 13.30
C THR A 76 -30.77 23.25 12.11
N ILE A 77 -31.98 22.81 11.81
CA ILE A 77 -32.26 21.92 10.69
C ILE A 77 -32.59 22.80 9.49
N VAL A 78 -31.79 22.65 8.44
CA VAL A 78 -32.00 23.30 7.15
C VAL A 78 -32.78 22.34 6.27
N VAL A 79 -33.99 22.73 5.88
CA VAL A 79 -34.86 21.95 5.00
C VAL A 79 -34.73 22.51 3.59
N GLU A 80 -34.09 21.74 2.71
CA GLU A 80 -33.85 22.09 1.31
C GLU A 80 -35.17 22.25 0.52
N PRO A 81 -35.17 23.02 -0.59
CA PRO A 81 -36.22 22.93 -1.60
C PRO A 81 -36.45 21.46 -2.00
N ASP A 82 -37.72 21.07 -2.20
CA ASP A 82 -38.17 19.69 -2.49
C ASP A 82 -38.20 18.73 -1.30
N TRP A 83 -37.85 19.20 -0.10
CA TRP A 83 -38.03 18.43 1.12
C TRP A 83 -39.23 18.93 1.92
N VAL A 84 -39.88 17.98 2.59
CA VAL A 84 -40.93 18.24 3.54
C VAL A 84 -40.54 17.61 4.85
N VAL A 85 -40.74 18.34 5.93
CA VAL A 85 -40.56 17.83 7.29
C VAL A 85 -41.92 17.68 7.97
N GLU A 86 -42.12 16.52 8.59
CA GLU A 86 -43.30 16.18 9.37
C GLU A 86 -42.87 15.84 10.80
N MET A 87 -43.57 16.37 11.81
CA MET A 87 -43.39 15.95 13.19
C MET A 87 -44.22 14.70 13.50
N LEU A 88 -43.58 13.62 13.90
CA LEU A 88 -44.23 12.36 14.30
C LEU A 88 -44.77 12.42 15.73
N SER A 89 -45.48 11.37 16.15
CA SER A 89 -46.18 11.28 17.44
C SER A 89 -45.31 11.55 18.67
N GLU A 90 -44.03 11.16 18.64
CA GLU A 90 -43.10 11.35 19.75
C GLU A 90 -42.14 12.55 19.55
N GLY A 91 -42.42 13.38 18.54
CA GLY A 91 -41.68 14.61 18.27
C GLY A 91 -40.47 14.42 17.34
N GLU A 92 -40.24 13.25 16.77
CA GLU A 92 -39.25 13.09 15.72
C GLU A 92 -39.61 13.92 14.50
N LEU A 93 -38.60 14.42 13.80
CA LEU A 93 -38.78 15.11 12.53
C LEU A 93 -38.46 14.14 11.40
N LEU A 94 -39.50 13.70 10.69
CA LEU A 94 -39.36 12.90 9.50
C LEU A 94 -39.18 13.82 8.29
N LEU A 95 -38.00 13.78 7.67
CA LEU A 95 -37.75 14.45 6.41
C LEU A 95 -38.09 13.50 5.25
N VAL A 96 -39.02 13.93 4.40
CA VAL A 96 -39.44 13.23 3.18
C VAL A 96 -39.12 14.12 2.00
N CYS A 97 -38.36 13.59 1.05
CA CYS A 97 -38.17 14.27 -0.22
C CYS A 97 -39.40 14.03 -1.10
N GLU A 98 -40.11 15.09 -1.46
CA GLU A 98 -41.26 15.03 -2.34
C GLU A 98 -40.85 15.47 -3.75
N PHE A 99 -40.41 14.52 -4.57
CA PHE A 99 -40.28 14.77 -6.00
C PHE A 99 -41.66 15.01 -6.60
N LYS A 100 -41.89 16.21 -7.14
CA LYS A 100 -42.93 16.36 -8.16
C LYS A 100 -42.45 15.63 -9.41
N GLU A 101 -43.30 14.77 -9.99
CA GLU A 101 -43.06 14.09 -11.27
C GLU A 101 -42.96 15.04 -12.49
N ASP A 102 -42.94 16.35 -12.28
CA ASP A 102 -42.55 17.30 -13.32
C ASP A 102 -41.02 17.38 -13.35
N GLY A 103 -40.43 16.65 -14.30
CA GLY A 103 -39.00 16.38 -14.47
C GLY A 103 -38.09 17.60 -14.72
N SER A 104 -38.16 18.63 -13.89
CA SER A 104 -37.20 19.72 -13.86
C SER A 104 -36.84 20.06 -12.42
N HIS A 105 -35.58 19.82 -12.10
CA HIS A 105 -34.81 20.27 -10.94
C HIS A 105 -34.60 19.24 -9.81
N SER A 106 -33.35 19.23 -9.35
CA SER A 106 -32.74 18.40 -8.30
C SER A 106 -32.34 16.95 -8.62
N LEU A 107 -33.19 15.90 -8.51
CA LEU A 107 -32.66 14.51 -8.62
C LEU A 107 -32.42 13.99 -10.04
N ALA A 108 -32.96 14.67 -11.04
CA ALA A 108 -32.55 14.45 -12.41
C ALA A 108 -31.08 14.84 -12.63
N ARG A 109 -30.40 15.66 -11.81
CA ARG A 109 -28.97 15.94 -12.07
C ARG A 109 -28.03 14.76 -11.79
N LEU A 110 -28.45 13.80 -10.97
CA LEU A 110 -27.69 12.56 -10.74
C LEU A 110 -28.10 11.43 -11.70
N SER A 111 -29.35 11.41 -12.18
CA SER A 111 -29.87 10.37 -13.09
C SER A 111 -29.94 10.79 -14.57
N SER A 112 -29.96 12.09 -14.88
CA SER A 112 -29.90 12.67 -16.24
C SER A 112 -28.48 13.06 -16.68
N ALA A 113 -27.45 12.64 -15.93
CA ALA A 113 -26.12 12.40 -16.49
C ALA A 113 -26.09 11.15 -17.41
N GLN A 114 -27.26 10.66 -17.82
CA GLN A 114 -27.51 9.83 -19.01
C GLN A 114 -27.37 10.61 -20.34
N SER A 115 -26.62 11.71 -20.39
CA SER A 115 -25.83 11.93 -21.59
C SER A 115 -24.69 10.91 -21.57
N ASN A 116 -24.65 10.02 -22.56
CA ASN A 116 -23.57 9.04 -22.80
C ASN A 116 -22.15 9.66 -22.95
N ASP A 117 -21.97 10.94 -22.62
CA ASP A 117 -20.77 11.73 -22.88
C ASP A 117 -20.40 12.78 -21.80
N ALA A 118 -21.14 12.91 -20.69
CA ALA A 118 -20.77 13.90 -19.64
C ALA A 118 -19.73 13.32 -18.67
N SER A 119 -18.55 13.92 -18.55
CA SER A 119 -17.53 13.56 -17.56
C SER A 119 -18.11 13.39 -16.14
N PRO A 120 -17.58 12.45 -15.32
CA PRO A 120 -17.99 12.31 -13.92
C PRO A 120 -18.02 13.65 -13.19
N THR A 121 -19.05 13.91 -12.38
CA THR A 121 -19.08 15.09 -11.52
C THR A 121 -18.02 14.97 -10.43
N VAL A 122 -17.53 16.10 -9.90
CA VAL A 122 -16.53 16.10 -8.81
C VAL A 122 -17.02 15.30 -7.60
N VAL A 123 -18.31 15.45 -7.25
CA VAL A 123 -18.93 14.70 -6.14
C VAL A 123 -18.99 13.21 -6.43
N SER A 124 -19.32 12.80 -7.66
CA SER A 124 -19.31 11.40 -8.08
C SER A 124 -17.90 10.81 -7.98
N LEU A 125 -16.88 11.53 -8.47
CA LEU A 125 -15.50 11.05 -8.41
C LEU A 125 -15.03 10.83 -6.98
N GLU A 126 -15.31 11.77 -6.08
CA GLU A 126 -14.89 11.66 -4.69
C GLU A 126 -15.62 10.52 -3.97
N LEU A 127 -16.92 10.35 -4.22
CA LEU A 127 -17.70 9.23 -3.70
C LEU A 127 -17.11 7.89 -4.15
N PHE A 128 -16.91 7.71 -5.47
CA PHE A 128 -16.40 6.46 -6.02
C PHE A 128 -14.95 6.19 -5.60
N ASN A 129 -14.12 7.24 -5.47
CA ASN A 129 -12.78 7.12 -4.92
C ASN A 129 -12.80 6.47 -3.53
N ASN A 130 -13.62 7.01 -2.62
CA ASN A 130 -13.76 6.48 -1.27
C ASN A 130 -14.37 5.07 -1.25
N LEU A 131 -15.33 4.77 -2.13
CA LEU A 131 -15.90 3.43 -2.25
C LEU A 131 -14.85 2.40 -2.70
N PHE A 132 -14.05 2.71 -3.73
CA PHE A 132 -13.01 1.79 -4.20
C PHE A 132 -11.89 1.60 -3.15
N ALA A 133 -11.48 2.67 -2.48
CA ALA A 133 -10.50 2.61 -1.40
C ALA A 133 -11.03 1.78 -0.22
N GLY A 134 -12.29 2.00 0.18
CA GLY A 134 -12.95 1.25 1.25
C GLY A 134 -13.04 -0.25 0.95
N ILE A 135 -13.32 -0.63 -0.30
CA ILE A 135 -13.29 -2.05 -0.72
C ILE A 135 -11.89 -2.63 -0.51
N ALA A 136 -10.85 -1.94 -0.98
CA ALA A 136 -9.47 -2.41 -0.82
C ALA A 136 -9.05 -2.53 0.65
N GLU A 137 -9.48 -1.60 1.51
CA GLU A 137 -9.22 -1.64 2.95
C GLU A 137 -9.94 -2.80 3.64
N GLN A 138 -11.21 -3.05 3.30
CA GLN A 138 -11.97 -4.20 3.80
C GLN A 138 -11.33 -5.53 3.39
N MET A 139 -10.83 -5.65 2.16
CA MET A 139 -10.03 -6.80 1.73
C MET A 139 -8.81 -6.98 2.64
N GLY A 140 -8.10 -5.89 2.95
CA GLY A 140 -6.93 -5.89 3.84
C GLY A 140 -7.27 -6.39 5.26
N HIS A 141 -8.39 -5.95 5.83
CA HIS A 141 -8.86 -6.43 7.12
C HIS A 141 -9.16 -7.94 7.15
N VAL A 142 -9.73 -8.49 6.06
CA VAL A 142 -9.93 -9.94 5.94
C VAL A 142 -8.59 -10.67 5.88
N LEU A 143 -7.67 -10.19 5.04
CA LEU A 143 -6.35 -10.80 4.89
C LEU A 143 -5.60 -10.83 6.23
N GLN A 144 -5.52 -9.70 6.93
CA GLN A 144 -4.86 -9.59 8.23
C GLN A 144 -5.45 -10.58 9.25
N ARG A 145 -6.79 -10.68 9.34
CA ARG A 145 -7.46 -11.49 10.36
C ARG A 145 -7.37 -12.99 10.10
N THR A 146 -7.23 -13.38 8.83
CA THR A 146 -7.27 -14.80 8.41
C THR A 146 -5.90 -15.39 8.09
N ALA A 147 -4.87 -14.56 7.94
CA ALA A 147 -3.49 -15.00 7.74
C ALA A 147 -2.92 -15.74 8.96
N GLY A 148 -2.01 -16.68 8.69
CA GLY A 148 -1.32 -17.48 9.70
C GLY A 148 0.06 -16.93 10.08
N SER A 149 0.76 -16.33 9.12
CA SER A 149 2.14 -15.84 9.32
C SER A 149 2.21 -14.56 10.14
N VAL A 150 3.34 -14.38 10.84
CA VAL A 150 3.64 -13.15 11.59
C VAL A 150 3.74 -11.94 10.65
N ASN A 151 4.31 -12.14 9.46
CA ASN A 151 4.55 -11.07 8.48
C ASN A 151 3.24 -10.44 7.99
N VAL A 152 2.25 -11.26 7.63
CA VAL A 152 0.97 -10.74 7.14
C VAL A 152 0.12 -10.25 8.32
N LYS A 153 0.01 -11.04 9.39
CA LYS A 153 -0.92 -10.77 10.49
C LYS A 153 -0.50 -9.62 11.41
N GLU A 154 0.76 -9.59 11.81
CA GLU A 154 1.27 -8.64 12.81
C GLU A 154 1.97 -7.46 12.16
N ARG A 155 2.79 -7.73 11.14
CA ARG A 155 3.61 -6.70 10.49
C ARG A 155 2.92 -5.94 9.36
N LEU A 156 1.77 -6.44 8.90
CA LEU A 156 0.97 -5.87 7.81
C LEU A 156 1.74 -5.78 6.48
N ASP A 157 2.59 -6.77 6.20
CA ASP A 157 3.36 -6.83 4.96
C ASP A 157 2.53 -7.42 3.82
N PHE A 158 1.47 -6.70 3.44
CA PHE A 158 0.57 -7.05 2.36
C PHE A 158 -0.06 -5.82 1.74
N SER A 159 -0.70 -5.94 0.58
CA SER A 159 -1.53 -4.88 -0.01
C SER A 159 -2.68 -5.48 -0.79
N CYS A 160 -3.83 -4.81 -0.75
CA CYS A 160 -5.04 -5.20 -1.46
C CYS A 160 -5.42 -4.11 -2.44
N ALA A 161 -5.92 -4.49 -3.62
CA ALA A 161 -6.22 -3.56 -4.69
C ALA A 161 -7.36 -4.04 -5.59
N VAL A 162 -8.01 -3.06 -6.21
CA VAL A 162 -9.05 -3.26 -7.23
C VAL A 162 -8.58 -2.71 -8.57
N PHE A 163 -8.95 -3.40 -9.65
CA PHE A 163 -8.45 -3.14 -11.00
C PHE A 163 -9.58 -3.11 -12.01
N THR A 164 -9.39 -2.33 -13.08
CA THR A 164 -10.27 -2.31 -14.25
C THR A 164 -10.29 -3.66 -14.99
N ALA A 165 -11.21 -3.82 -15.95
CA ALA A 165 -11.33 -5.00 -16.81
C ALA A 165 -10.03 -5.35 -17.58
N ASP A 166 -9.21 -4.35 -17.89
CA ASP A 166 -7.92 -4.43 -18.57
C ASP A 166 -6.73 -4.50 -17.58
N GLY A 167 -6.98 -4.65 -16.28
CA GLY A 167 -5.94 -4.89 -15.28
C GLY A 167 -5.15 -3.65 -14.88
N LYS A 168 -5.72 -2.45 -14.99
CA LYS A 168 -5.10 -1.21 -14.48
C LYS A 168 -5.51 -0.97 -13.04
N LEU A 169 -4.55 -0.56 -12.20
CA LEU A 169 -4.79 -0.29 -10.78
C LEU A 169 -5.74 0.91 -10.63
N VAL A 170 -6.83 0.75 -9.88
CA VAL A 170 -7.81 1.82 -9.61
C VAL A 170 -7.65 2.39 -8.21
N ALA A 171 -7.62 1.53 -7.21
CA ALA A 171 -7.45 1.89 -5.81
C ALA A 171 -6.79 0.74 -5.04
N ASN A 172 -6.15 1.08 -3.93
CA ASN A 172 -5.44 0.15 -3.06
C ASN A 172 -5.57 0.56 -1.59
N ALA A 173 -5.37 -0.39 -0.69
CA ALA A 173 -5.09 -0.10 0.71
C ALA A 173 -3.60 0.26 0.88
N PRO A 174 -3.25 1.42 1.48
CA PRO A 174 -1.87 1.90 1.55
C PRO A 174 -1.10 1.24 2.70
N HIS A 175 -0.56 0.05 2.44
CA HIS A 175 0.24 -0.68 3.43
C HIS A 175 1.73 -0.74 3.06
N VAL A 176 2.07 -1.11 1.81
CA VAL A 176 3.49 -1.24 1.39
C VAL A 176 3.67 -0.62 0.00
N PRO A 177 4.37 0.54 -0.14
CA PRO A 177 4.46 1.25 -1.41
C PRO A 177 5.07 0.47 -2.59
N VAL A 178 5.99 -0.46 -2.34
CA VAL A 178 6.60 -1.27 -3.41
C VAL A 178 5.61 -2.17 -4.15
N HIS A 179 4.51 -2.56 -3.51
CA HIS A 179 3.46 -3.36 -4.16
C HIS A 179 2.71 -2.56 -5.23
N LEU A 180 2.67 -1.23 -5.10
CA LEU A 180 1.64 -0.41 -5.73
C LEU A 180 1.91 -0.12 -7.21
N GLY A 181 3.18 -0.01 -7.61
CA GLY A 181 3.55 0.09 -9.04
C GLY A 181 3.60 -1.25 -9.77
N ALA A 182 3.57 -2.36 -9.03
CA ALA A 182 3.92 -3.68 -9.55
C ALA A 182 2.70 -4.57 -9.81
N MET A 183 1.66 -4.49 -8.97
CA MET A 183 0.50 -5.39 -9.05
C MET A 183 -0.30 -5.29 -10.36
N GLY A 184 -0.43 -4.09 -10.96
CA GLY A 184 -1.11 -3.94 -12.25
C GLY A 184 -0.45 -4.75 -13.37
N THR A 185 0.89 -4.79 -13.38
CA THR A 185 1.66 -5.62 -14.32
C THR A 185 1.43 -7.11 -14.07
N SER A 186 1.35 -7.56 -12.81
CA SER A 186 1.01 -8.96 -12.49
C SER A 186 -0.39 -9.34 -12.97
N VAL A 187 -1.40 -8.49 -12.74
CA VAL A 187 -2.78 -8.75 -13.20
C VAL A 187 -2.82 -8.85 -14.73
N ARG A 188 -2.13 -7.94 -15.43
CA ARG A 188 -2.03 -7.99 -16.90
C ARG A 188 -1.25 -9.19 -17.42
N ALA A 189 -0.21 -9.64 -16.70
CA ALA A 189 0.53 -10.84 -17.07
C ALA A 189 -0.33 -12.11 -16.96
N VAL A 190 -1.16 -12.21 -15.92
CA VAL A 190 -2.16 -13.28 -15.78
C VAL A 190 -3.21 -13.18 -16.89
N LEU A 191 -3.71 -11.97 -17.17
CA LEU A 191 -4.70 -11.74 -18.24
C LEU A 191 -4.17 -12.09 -19.63
N ALA A 192 -2.91 -11.79 -19.92
CA ALA A 192 -2.30 -12.12 -21.20
C ALA A 192 -2.18 -13.63 -21.42
N GLU A 193 -1.92 -14.39 -20.35
CA GLU A 193 -1.80 -15.85 -20.41
C GLU A 193 -3.17 -16.56 -20.39
N TYR A 194 -4.14 -15.99 -19.65
CA TYR A 194 -5.49 -16.52 -19.50
C TYR A 194 -6.53 -15.48 -19.93
N PRO A 195 -6.69 -15.18 -21.24
CA PRO A 195 -7.65 -14.17 -21.70
C PRO A 195 -9.11 -14.55 -21.39
N ASN A 196 -9.39 -15.86 -21.42
CA ASN A 196 -10.69 -16.46 -21.15
C ASN A 196 -10.69 -17.10 -19.75
N MET A 197 -11.18 -16.34 -18.78
CA MET A 197 -11.32 -16.78 -17.39
C MET A 197 -12.78 -17.09 -17.08
N SER A 198 -13.00 -18.01 -16.15
CA SER A 198 -14.32 -18.37 -15.66
C SER A 198 -14.60 -17.66 -14.33
N PRO A 199 -15.88 -17.40 -13.98
CA PRO A 199 -16.24 -16.94 -12.64
C PRO A 199 -15.69 -17.90 -11.57
N GLY A 200 -15.01 -17.35 -10.57
CA GLY A 200 -14.41 -18.13 -9.47
C GLY A 200 -13.00 -18.66 -9.73
N ASP A 201 -12.43 -18.45 -10.93
CA ASP A 201 -11.01 -18.71 -11.17
C ASP A 201 -10.12 -17.89 -10.22
N VAL A 202 -8.98 -18.45 -9.84
CA VAL A 202 -7.99 -17.80 -8.97
C VAL A 202 -6.60 -18.15 -9.46
N PHE A 203 -5.73 -17.14 -9.56
CA PHE A 203 -4.36 -17.29 -10.02
C PHE A 203 -3.38 -16.80 -8.94
N VAL A 204 -2.22 -17.43 -8.84
CA VAL A 204 -1.15 -17.06 -7.91
C VAL A 204 0.14 -16.84 -8.71
N THR A 205 0.81 -15.73 -8.44
CA THR A 205 2.08 -15.40 -9.11
C THR A 205 3.03 -14.65 -8.19
N ASN A 206 4.32 -14.98 -8.24
CA ASN A 206 5.39 -14.20 -7.59
C ASN A 206 6.54 -13.88 -8.57
N ASP A 207 6.31 -14.07 -9.86
CA ASP A 207 7.34 -13.89 -10.90
C ASP A 207 7.78 -12.41 -11.01
N PRO A 208 9.02 -12.07 -10.61
CA PRO A 208 9.47 -10.68 -10.60
C PRO A 208 9.55 -10.08 -12.01
N TYR A 209 9.76 -10.92 -13.03
CA TYR A 209 9.86 -10.50 -14.41
C TYR A 209 8.50 -10.43 -15.11
N ARG A 210 7.43 -10.76 -14.39
CA ARG A 210 6.02 -10.64 -14.83
C ARG A 210 5.19 -9.80 -13.85
N GLY A 211 5.83 -8.81 -13.23
CA GLY A 211 5.17 -7.81 -12.35
C GLY A 211 5.30 -8.08 -10.85
N GLY A 212 5.93 -9.18 -10.44
CA GLY A 212 6.34 -9.38 -9.04
C GLY A 212 7.44 -8.41 -8.61
N SER A 213 7.56 -8.15 -7.31
CA SER A 213 8.68 -7.39 -6.72
C SER A 213 9.89 -8.30 -6.54
N HIS A 214 9.69 -9.42 -5.85
CA HIS A 214 10.63 -10.52 -5.63
C HIS A 214 9.85 -11.80 -5.30
N LEU A 215 10.51 -12.95 -5.16
CA LEU A 215 9.82 -14.23 -4.94
C LEU A 215 8.99 -14.30 -3.64
N PRO A 216 9.40 -13.73 -2.50
CA PRO A 216 8.58 -13.72 -1.29
C PRO A 216 7.22 -13.01 -1.43
N ASP A 217 7.05 -12.10 -2.40
CA ASP A 217 5.81 -11.35 -2.56
C ASP A 217 4.83 -12.07 -3.51
N LEU A 218 3.94 -12.88 -2.95
CA LEU A 218 2.95 -13.63 -3.70
C LEU A 218 1.73 -12.78 -3.98
N THR A 219 1.34 -12.69 -5.26
CA THR A 219 0.13 -12.00 -5.73
C THR A 219 -0.94 -13.00 -6.08
N VAL A 220 -2.10 -12.91 -5.42
CA VAL A 220 -3.31 -13.67 -5.76
C VAL A 220 -4.25 -12.78 -6.55
N VAL A 221 -4.66 -13.24 -7.73
CA VAL A 221 -5.51 -12.49 -8.68
C VAL A 221 -6.83 -13.23 -8.90
N THR A 222 -7.94 -12.51 -8.79
CA THR A 222 -9.30 -13.06 -8.97
C THR A 222 -10.10 -12.16 -9.93
N PRO A 223 -10.53 -12.68 -11.09
CA PRO A 223 -11.40 -11.95 -12.00
C PRO A 223 -12.82 -11.85 -11.45
N VAL A 224 -13.42 -10.67 -11.57
CA VAL A 224 -14.80 -10.40 -11.19
C VAL A 224 -15.65 -10.41 -12.45
N HIS A 225 -16.67 -11.26 -12.50
CA HIS A 225 -17.53 -11.43 -13.67
C HIS A 225 -18.96 -10.97 -13.39
N ASP A 226 -19.63 -10.45 -14.42
CA ASP A 226 -21.04 -10.13 -14.38
C ASP A 226 -21.85 -11.41 -14.10
N THR A 227 -22.69 -11.38 -13.07
CA THR A 227 -23.48 -12.54 -12.62
C THR A 227 -24.59 -12.94 -13.61
N LYS A 228 -24.98 -12.05 -14.52
CA LYS A 228 -26.05 -12.24 -15.51
C LYS A 228 -25.50 -12.50 -16.92
N LYS A 229 -24.53 -11.71 -17.36
CA LYS A 229 -23.95 -11.75 -18.72
C LYS A 229 -22.69 -12.63 -18.82
N GLY A 230 -22.03 -12.90 -17.70
CA GLY A 230 -20.87 -13.79 -17.63
C GLY A 230 -19.57 -13.19 -18.19
N HIS A 231 -19.55 -11.95 -18.65
CA HIS A 231 -18.30 -11.29 -19.09
C HIS A 231 -17.52 -10.73 -17.90
N ARG A 232 -16.20 -10.62 -18.04
CA ARG A 232 -15.33 -10.07 -17.00
C ARG A 232 -15.54 -8.56 -16.88
N LEU A 233 -15.77 -8.10 -15.65
CA LEU A 233 -15.94 -6.70 -15.30
C LEU A 233 -14.64 -6.08 -14.79
N PHE A 234 -14.00 -6.73 -13.81
CA PHE A 234 -12.90 -6.16 -13.04
C PHE A 234 -11.94 -7.26 -12.57
N PHE A 235 -10.88 -6.86 -11.85
CA PHE A 235 -10.12 -7.79 -11.02
C PHE A 235 -10.01 -7.28 -9.59
N THR A 236 -9.87 -8.24 -8.68
CA THR A 236 -9.33 -7.99 -7.35
C THR A 236 -8.00 -8.71 -7.25
N ALA A 237 -7.05 -8.10 -6.57
CA ALA A 237 -5.81 -8.78 -6.23
C ALA A 237 -5.30 -8.34 -4.87
N CYS A 238 -4.57 -9.24 -4.23
CA CYS A 238 -3.78 -8.91 -3.05
C CYS A 238 -2.39 -9.50 -3.19
N ARG A 239 -1.41 -8.81 -2.64
CA ARG A 239 -0.01 -9.23 -2.57
C ARG A 239 0.36 -9.33 -1.10
N ALA A 240 1.01 -10.41 -0.70
CA ALA A 240 1.44 -10.64 0.67
C ALA A 240 2.88 -11.15 0.67
N HIS A 241 3.66 -10.71 1.65
CA HIS A 241 5.02 -11.18 1.83
C HIS A 241 5.05 -12.48 2.62
N HIS A 242 5.50 -13.55 1.98
CA HIS A 242 5.73 -14.85 2.58
C HIS A 242 7.18 -14.91 3.06
N ALA A 243 7.38 -14.89 4.39
CA ALA A 243 8.73 -14.93 4.99
C ALA A 243 9.56 -16.14 4.57
N GLU A 244 8.94 -17.19 4.04
CA GLU A 244 9.58 -18.40 3.58
C GLU A 244 8.85 -18.95 2.36
N ILE A 245 9.46 -18.87 1.18
CA ILE A 245 9.04 -19.47 -0.09
C ILE A 245 10.16 -20.34 -0.68
N GLY A 246 11.13 -20.77 0.14
CA GLY A 246 12.28 -21.56 -0.25
C GLY A 246 13.56 -20.76 -0.40
N GLY A 247 14.47 -21.26 -1.22
CA GLY A 247 15.77 -20.64 -1.50
C GLY A 247 16.92 -21.28 -0.72
N VAL A 248 18.14 -20.93 -1.09
CA VAL A 248 19.37 -21.57 -0.55
C VAL A 248 19.55 -21.34 0.95
N ARG A 249 18.89 -20.31 1.51
CA ARG A 249 18.99 -19.92 2.92
C ARG A 249 17.60 -19.60 3.49
N PRO A 250 17.34 -19.85 4.78
CA PRO A 250 16.06 -19.50 5.41
C PRO A 250 15.72 -18.01 5.27
N GLY A 251 14.43 -17.71 5.11
CA GLY A 251 13.94 -16.33 4.97
C GLY A 251 13.77 -15.85 3.51
N SER A 252 14.14 -16.67 2.53
CA SER A 252 13.91 -16.44 1.08
C SER A 252 14.47 -15.14 0.50
N MET A 253 15.46 -14.54 1.19
CA MET A 253 16.28 -13.45 0.69
C MET A 253 17.76 -13.74 1.03
N PRO A 254 18.38 -14.72 0.38
CA PRO A 254 19.79 -15.03 0.58
C PRO A 254 20.68 -13.85 0.14
N PRO A 255 21.52 -13.27 1.01
CA PRO A 255 22.32 -12.08 0.70
C PRO A 255 23.22 -12.20 -0.52
N ASN A 256 23.72 -13.41 -0.81
CA ASN A 256 24.66 -13.67 -1.89
C ASN A 256 24.03 -14.36 -3.10
N SER A 257 22.70 -14.35 -3.27
CA SER A 257 22.10 -14.91 -4.48
C SER A 257 22.59 -14.18 -5.73
N ARG A 258 22.93 -14.97 -6.74
CA ARG A 258 23.39 -14.52 -8.06
C ARG A 258 22.33 -14.78 -9.13
N SER A 259 21.45 -15.74 -8.89
CA SER A 259 20.35 -16.09 -9.80
C SER A 259 19.02 -16.18 -9.07
N LEU A 260 17.93 -15.98 -9.81
CA LEU A 260 16.57 -16.09 -9.29
C LEU A 260 16.29 -17.49 -8.73
N ALA A 261 16.91 -18.54 -9.30
CA ALA A 261 16.77 -19.91 -8.80
C ALA A 261 17.17 -20.04 -7.32
N GLU A 262 18.18 -19.29 -6.87
CA GLU A 262 18.69 -19.38 -5.50
C GLU A 262 17.76 -18.70 -4.47
N GLU A 263 16.82 -17.85 -4.93
CA GLU A 263 15.94 -17.05 -4.07
C GLU A 263 14.69 -17.81 -3.62
N GLY A 264 14.32 -18.91 -4.29
CA GLY A 264 13.22 -19.79 -3.86
C GLY A 264 12.30 -20.25 -4.98
N VAL A 265 11.07 -20.61 -4.60
CA VAL A 265 10.09 -21.20 -5.52
C VAL A 265 9.42 -20.13 -6.36
N LEU A 266 9.56 -20.24 -7.68
CA LEU A 266 8.85 -19.43 -8.65
C LEU A 266 7.48 -20.02 -8.98
N LEU A 267 6.44 -19.22 -8.80
CA LEU A 267 5.07 -19.45 -9.25
C LEU A 267 4.77 -18.48 -10.39
N SER A 268 4.83 -18.96 -11.63
CA SER A 268 4.48 -18.15 -12.82
C SER A 268 3.00 -18.34 -13.17
N ASN A 269 2.15 -17.40 -12.74
CA ASN A 269 0.71 -17.35 -13.05
C ASN A 269 -0.05 -18.66 -12.82
N PHE A 270 0.28 -19.37 -11.75
CA PHE A 270 -0.31 -20.66 -11.43
C PHE A 270 -1.83 -20.54 -11.22
N ALA A 271 -2.63 -21.21 -12.05
CA ALA A 271 -4.08 -21.29 -11.86
C ALA A 271 -4.39 -22.20 -10.66
N LEU A 272 -4.64 -21.59 -9.50
CA LEU A 272 -4.94 -22.25 -8.23
C LEU A 272 -6.38 -22.76 -8.17
N VAL A 273 -7.32 -21.99 -8.71
CA VAL A 273 -8.69 -22.47 -8.96
C VAL A 273 -8.95 -22.25 -10.43
N LYS A 274 -9.35 -23.31 -11.14
CA LYS A 274 -9.70 -23.24 -12.55
C LYS A 274 -11.00 -23.97 -12.81
N ASP A 275 -11.99 -23.27 -13.36
CA ASP A 275 -13.32 -23.79 -13.67
C ASP A 275 -13.99 -24.44 -12.44
N GLY A 276 -13.81 -23.80 -11.27
CA GLY A 276 -14.33 -24.28 -9.97
C GLY A 276 -13.53 -25.42 -9.34
N ILE A 277 -12.48 -25.92 -10.00
CA ILE A 277 -11.64 -27.02 -9.50
C ILE A 277 -10.42 -26.44 -8.76
N SER A 278 -10.30 -26.76 -7.48
CA SER A 278 -9.12 -26.41 -6.68
C SER A 278 -7.91 -27.24 -7.10
N ARG A 279 -6.76 -26.56 -7.24
CA ARG A 279 -5.45 -27.13 -7.57
C ARG A 279 -4.43 -26.92 -6.44
N GLU A 280 -4.93 -26.83 -5.21
CA GLU A 280 -4.11 -26.63 -4.00
C GLU A 280 -3.08 -27.76 -3.80
N GLU A 281 -3.44 -29.02 -4.08
CA GLU A 281 -2.50 -30.16 -4.00
C GLU A 281 -1.36 -30.04 -5.02
N GLN A 282 -1.64 -29.51 -6.21
CA GLN A 282 -0.63 -29.28 -7.24
C GLN A 282 0.28 -28.11 -6.84
N LEU A 283 -0.27 -27.06 -6.23
CA LEU A 283 0.53 -25.97 -5.68
C LEU A 283 1.46 -26.46 -4.55
N GLN A 284 0.94 -27.30 -3.66
CA GLN A 284 1.73 -27.94 -2.61
C GLN A 284 2.92 -28.72 -3.19
N LYS A 285 2.69 -29.50 -4.26
CA LYS A 285 3.78 -30.21 -4.96
C LYS A 285 4.82 -29.26 -5.52
N VAL A 286 4.40 -28.14 -6.14
CA VAL A 286 5.35 -27.12 -6.65
C VAL A 286 6.23 -26.55 -5.53
N LEU A 287 5.66 -26.31 -4.34
CA LEU A 287 6.40 -25.79 -3.19
C LEU A 287 7.38 -26.81 -2.57
N VAL A 288 7.08 -28.11 -2.68
CA VAL A 288 7.86 -29.21 -2.10
C VAL A 288 8.92 -29.75 -3.07
N ASP A 289 8.58 -29.86 -4.36
CA ASP A 289 9.41 -30.54 -5.37
C ASP A 289 10.42 -29.59 -6.04
N ALA A 290 10.38 -28.29 -5.71
CA ALA A 290 11.33 -27.31 -6.23
C ALA A 290 12.77 -27.60 -5.77
N PRO A 291 13.81 -27.20 -6.54
CA PRO A 291 15.21 -27.40 -6.16
C PRO A 291 15.58 -26.83 -4.79
N TYR A 292 15.00 -25.68 -4.43
CA TYR A 292 15.12 -25.06 -3.13
C TYR A 292 13.71 -24.86 -2.54
N PRO A 293 13.13 -25.91 -1.95
CA PRO A 293 11.72 -25.94 -1.58
C PRO A 293 11.43 -25.04 -0.38
N SER A 294 10.16 -24.66 -0.22
CA SER A 294 9.73 -23.92 0.96
C SER A 294 9.83 -24.77 2.22
N ARG A 295 10.33 -24.17 3.30
CA ARG A 295 10.40 -24.80 4.63
C ARG A 295 9.08 -24.71 5.40
N ARG A 296 8.11 -23.93 4.90
CA ARG A 296 6.84 -23.60 5.58
C ARG A 296 5.63 -23.72 4.65
N VAL A 297 5.54 -24.82 3.93
CA VAL A 297 4.49 -25.07 2.92
C VAL A 297 3.07 -24.89 3.50
N ASP A 298 2.80 -25.40 4.70
CA ASP A 298 1.47 -25.28 5.32
C ASP A 298 1.09 -23.82 5.60
N GLU A 299 2.06 -23.01 6.04
CA GLU A 299 1.87 -21.57 6.25
C GLU A 299 1.67 -20.84 4.93
N ASN A 300 2.45 -21.19 3.89
CA ASN A 300 2.25 -20.62 2.56
C ASN A 300 0.84 -20.88 2.03
N LEU A 301 0.35 -22.12 2.14
CA LEU A 301 -1.01 -22.46 1.73
C LEU A 301 -2.06 -21.75 2.59
N ALA A 302 -1.81 -21.57 3.90
CA ALA A 302 -2.72 -20.83 4.78
C ALA A 302 -2.85 -19.35 4.36
N ASP A 303 -1.73 -18.67 4.11
CA ASP A 303 -1.73 -17.26 3.70
C ASP A 303 -2.32 -17.08 2.29
N ILE A 304 -2.06 -18.00 1.34
CA ILE A 304 -2.71 -17.98 0.02
C ILE A 304 -4.24 -18.13 0.14
N ARG A 305 -4.73 -18.97 1.06
CA ARG A 305 -6.18 -19.07 1.33
C ARG A 305 -6.73 -17.77 1.93
N ALA A 306 -5.99 -17.11 2.82
CA ALA A 306 -6.37 -15.81 3.38
C ALA A 306 -6.46 -14.74 2.27
N GLN A 307 -5.49 -14.74 1.34
CA GLN A 307 -5.48 -13.88 0.15
C GLN A 307 -6.69 -14.14 -0.76
N MET A 308 -7.02 -15.41 -1.01
CA MET A 308 -8.24 -15.79 -1.75
C MET A 308 -9.51 -15.25 -1.08
N ALA A 309 -9.63 -15.39 0.24
CA ALA A 309 -10.79 -14.91 0.98
C ALA A 309 -10.92 -13.38 0.90
N ALA A 310 -9.80 -12.65 0.98
CA ALA A 310 -9.76 -11.20 0.79
C ALA A 310 -10.25 -10.80 -0.61
N ASN A 311 -9.73 -11.43 -1.68
CA ASN A 311 -10.18 -11.18 -3.05
C ASN A 311 -11.67 -11.48 -3.25
N GLN A 312 -12.18 -12.56 -2.67
CA GLN A 312 -13.60 -12.89 -2.74
C GLN A 312 -14.49 -11.86 -2.04
N LEU A 313 -14.03 -11.24 -0.94
CA LEU A 313 -14.74 -10.08 -0.37
C LEU A 313 -14.77 -8.92 -1.36
N GLY A 314 -13.61 -8.52 -1.89
CA GLY A 314 -13.53 -7.43 -2.86
C GLY A 314 -14.42 -7.64 -4.10
N ALA A 315 -14.48 -8.88 -4.60
CA ALA A 315 -15.34 -9.24 -5.73
C ALA A 315 -16.83 -9.06 -5.40
N ARG A 316 -17.26 -9.45 -4.19
CA ARG A 316 -18.65 -9.26 -3.74
C ARG A 316 -19.00 -7.78 -3.61
N GLU A 317 -18.14 -6.98 -3.00
CA GLU A 317 -18.39 -5.55 -2.82
C GLU A 317 -18.40 -4.80 -4.16
N LEU A 318 -17.53 -5.15 -5.11
CA LEU A 318 -17.57 -4.59 -6.47
C LEU A 318 -18.86 -4.95 -7.21
N LEU A 319 -19.35 -6.18 -7.05
CA LEU A 319 -20.63 -6.58 -7.64
C LEU A 319 -21.81 -5.85 -7.00
N ALA A 320 -21.81 -5.68 -5.68
CA ALA A 320 -22.82 -4.88 -4.98
C ALA A 320 -22.81 -3.42 -5.48
N LEU A 321 -21.62 -2.85 -5.72
CA LEU A 321 -21.49 -1.52 -6.30
C LEU A 321 -22.06 -1.44 -7.73
N VAL A 322 -21.84 -2.48 -8.55
CA VAL A 322 -22.45 -2.58 -9.88
C VAL A 322 -23.97 -2.72 -9.80
N ASP A 323 -24.50 -3.47 -8.85
CA ASP A 323 -25.94 -3.61 -8.65
C ASP A 323 -26.59 -2.28 -8.24
N CYS A 324 -25.91 -1.46 -7.43
CA CYS A 324 -26.41 -0.16 -7.01
C CYS A 324 -26.33 0.93 -8.09
N TYR A 325 -25.21 1.03 -8.81
CA TYR A 325 -24.91 2.18 -9.68
C TYR A 325 -24.86 1.85 -11.18
N GLY A 326 -24.84 0.57 -11.53
CA GLY A 326 -24.68 0.08 -12.90
C GLY A 326 -23.22 -0.01 -13.37
N GLU A 327 -22.94 -1.05 -14.16
CA GLU A 327 -21.61 -1.38 -14.70
C GLU A 327 -20.92 -0.18 -15.36
N GLN A 328 -21.62 0.53 -16.24
CA GLN A 328 -21.07 1.65 -17.01
C GLN A 328 -20.64 2.81 -16.09
N THR A 329 -21.44 3.11 -15.06
CA THR A 329 -21.14 4.17 -14.09
C THR A 329 -19.90 3.82 -13.28
N VAL A 330 -19.81 2.58 -12.80
CA VAL A 330 -18.65 2.09 -12.03
C VAL A 330 -17.38 2.18 -12.90
N ALA A 331 -17.40 1.60 -14.10
CA ALA A 331 -16.25 1.59 -15.00
C ALA A 331 -15.79 3.00 -15.40
N LYS A 332 -16.74 3.92 -15.64
CA LYS A 332 -16.45 5.32 -15.96
C LYS A 332 -15.78 6.05 -14.79
N ASN A 333 -16.24 5.83 -13.56
CA ASN A 333 -15.61 6.42 -12.39
C ASN A 333 -14.23 5.83 -12.09
N MET A 334 -14.00 4.53 -12.33
CA MET A 334 -12.65 3.94 -12.23
C MET A 334 -11.64 4.65 -13.14
N LEU A 335 -12.02 4.92 -14.40
CA LEU A 335 -11.20 5.69 -15.34
C LEU A 335 -11.06 7.16 -14.92
N GLY A 336 -12.14 7.75 -14.38
CA GLY A 336 -12.15 9.12 -13.87
C GLY A 336 -11.16 9.31 -12.73
N VAL A 337 -11.11 8.37 -11.79
CA VAL A 337 -10.17 8.38 -10.65
C VAL A 337 -8.70 8.31 -11.12
N GLN A 338 -8.40 7.51 -12.15
CA GLN A 338 -7.07 7.46 -12.74
C GLN A 338 -6.68 8.78 -13.44
N ARG A 339 -7.61 9.38 -14.19
CA ARG A 339 -7.38 10.69 -14.84
C ARG A 339 -7.20 11.82 -13.84
N ALA A 340 -7.93 11.78 -12.73
CA ALA A 340 -7.77 12.75 -11.65
C ALA A 340 -6.36 12.67 -11.03
N ALA A 341 -5.85 11.46 -10.80
CA ALA A 341 -4.48 11.25 -10.31
C ALA A 341 -3.43 11.81 -11.29
N GLU A 342 -3.58 11.55 -12.60
CA GLU A 342 -2.69 12.14 -13.62
C GLU A 342 -2.70 13.68 -13.55
N SER A 343 -3.89 14.28 -13.51
CA SER A 343 -4.05 15.74 -13.48
C SER A 343 -3.40 16.36 -12.24
N LYS A 344 -3.59 15.76 -11.07
CA LYS A 344 -3.01 16.25 -9.81
C LYS A 344 -1.49 16.14 -9.79
N VAL A 345 -0.93 15.04 -10.31
CA VAL A 345 0.53 14.92 -10.47
C VAL A 345 1.09 15.95 -11.44
N ARG A 346 0.43 16.19 -12.59
CA ARG A 346 0.85 17.25 -13.52
C ARG A 346 0.85 18.64 -12.88
N MET A 347 -0.16 18.92 -12.05
CA MET A 347 -0.24 20.17 -11.30
C MET A 347 0.86 20.30 -10.25
N ALA A 348 1.15 19.24 -9.50
CA ALA A 348 2.26 19.24 -8.54
C ALA A 348 3.62 19.44 -9.24
N LEU A 349 3.84 18.74 -10.35
CA LEU A 349 5.07 18.87 -11.14
C LEU A 349 5.27 20.28 -11.70
N SER A 350 4.21 21.00 -12.07
CA SER A 350 4.33 22.37 -12.62
C SER A 350 4.70 23.43 -11.58
N GLN A 351 4.58 23.11 -10.29
CA GLN A 351 4.96 23.99 -9.18
C GLN A 351 6.44 23.87 -8.80
N LEU A 352 7.14 22.83 -9.28
CA LEU A 352 8.55 22.62 -9.01
C LEU A 352 9.44 23.54 -9.86
N ASP A 353 10.68 23.74 -9.44
CA ASP A 353 11.71 24.35 -10.28
C ASP A 353 11.96 23.44 -11.50
N GLN A 354 11.63 23.93 -12.69
CA GLN A 354 11.64 23.17 -13.94
C GLN A 354 13.05 22.98 -14.52
N GLN A 355 14.09 23.15 -13.70
CA GLN A 355 15.47 22.94 -14.13
C GLN A 355 15.78 21.44 -14.24
N SER A 356 16.47 21.07 -15.32
CA SER A 356 16.97 19.71 -15.44
C SER A 356 18.03 19.45 -14.37
N SER A 357 17.89 18.35 -13.65
CA SER A 357 18.81 17.95 -12.59
C SER A 357 19.37 16.55 -12.85
N ARG A 358 20.56 16.30 -12.31
CA ARG A 358 21.21 14.99 -12.31
C ARG A 358 21.63 14.68 -10.89
N PHE A 359 21.32 13.47 -10.43
CA PHE A 359 21.67 13.01 -9.10
C PHE A 359 22.25 11.60 -9.17
N VAL A 360 23.20 11.31 -8.30
CA VAL A 360 23.91 10.02 -8.22
C VAL A 360 24.05 9.63 -6.76
N ASP A 361 23.78 8.37 -6.46
CA ASP A 361 24.08 7.76 -5.18
C ASP A 361 24.49 6.28 -5.40
N TYR A 362 24.96 5.61 -4.35
CA TYR A 362 25.63 4.32 -4.45
C TYR A 362 25.07 3.28 -3.49
N LEU A 363 24.94 2.05 -3.97
CA LEU A 363 24.74 0.86 -3.13
C LEU A 363 26.07 0.13 -2.93
N GLU A 364 26.12 -0.74 -1.94
CA GLU A 364 27.27 -1.54 -1.55
C GLU A 364 26.97 -3.02 -1.78
N LYS A 365 27.83 -3.67 -2.57
CA LYS A 365 27.80 -5.11 -2.78
C LYS A 365 28.37 -5.85 -1.56
N ALA A 366 28.12 -7.15 -1.47
CA ALA A 366 28.74 -8.02 -0.47
C ALA A 366 30.28 -8.01 -0.50
N ASP A 367 30.88 -7.80 -1.68
CA ASP A 367 32.35 -7.67 -1.84
C ASP A 367 32.89 -6.27 -1.50
N GLY A 368 32.04 -5.36 -0.99
CA GLY A 368 32.37 -4.00 -0.61
C GLY A 368 32.49 -3.00 -1.77
N LYS A 369 32.31 -3.43 -3.02
CA LYS A 369 32.32 -2.52 -4.17
C LYS A 369 31.03 -1.72 -4.24
N SER A 370 31.12 -0.51 -4.80
CA SER A 370 29.97 0.36 -4.99
C SER A 370 29.26 0.10 -6.33
N VAL A 371 27.93 0.09 -6.30
CA VAL A 371 27.04 0.07 -7.47
C VAL A 371 26.46 1.46 -7.65
N CYS A 372 26.60 2.03 -8.84
CA CYS A 372 26.14 3.38 -9.14
C CYS A 372 24.67 3.37 -9.54
N LEU A 373 23.87 4.25 -8.92
CA LEU A 373 22.50 4.54 -9.32
C LEU A 373 22.42 6.02 -9.68
N GLN A 374 21.99 6.30 -10.92
CA GLN A 374 21.91 7.64 -11.46
C GLN A 374 20.50 7.93 -11.99
N VAL A 375 20.03 9.15 -11.75
CA VAL A 375 18.83 9.67 -12.39
C VAL A 375 19.07 11.06 -12.96
N GLN A 376 18.48 11.33 -14.12
CA GLN A 376 18.36 12.64 -14.72
C GLN A 376 16.89 12.99 -14.92
N LEU A 377 16.49 14.17 -14.46
CA LEU A 377 15.13 14.68 -14.60
C LEU A 377 15.10 15.75 -15.68
N ARG A 378 14.10 15.66 -16.58
CA ARG A 378 13.85 16.65 -17.63
C ARG A 378 12.37 16.99 -17.66
N PHE A 379 12.04 18.24 -17.40
CA PHE A 379 10.66 18.74 -17.42
C PHE A 379 10.25 19.19 -18.83
N HIS A 380 8.98 18.97 -19.18
CA HIS A 380 8.42 19.33 -20.48
C HIS A 380 7.26 20.31 -20.31
N GLN A 381 7.28 21.41 -21.06
CA GLN A 381 6.24 22.43 -21.01
C GLN A 381 5.05 22.15 -21.93
N ASP A 382 5.19 21.22 -22.87
CA ASP A 382 4.13 20.88 -23.84
C ASP A 382 3.04 20.03 -23.16
N PRO A 383 1.80 20.52 -23.03
CA PRO A 383 0.72 19.78 -22.39
C PRO A 383 0.33 18.49 -23.13
N SER A 384 0.68 18.36 -24.41
CA SER A 384 0.43 17.14 -25.18
C SER A 384 1.42 16.01 -24.88
N LYS A 385 2.52 16.32 -24.19
CA LYS A 385 3.55 15.37 -23.78
C LYS A 385 3.39 14.94 -22.32
N LYS A 386 4.18 13.96 -21.91
CA LYS A 386 4.42 13.69 -20.48
C LYS A 386 5.06 14.94 -19.86
N ALA A 387 4.71 15.29 -18.63
CA ALA A 387 5.19 16.49 -17.93
C ALA A 387 6.68 16.39 -17.55
N MET A 388 7.20 15.18 -17.36
CA MET A 388 8.59 14.96 -16.98
C MET A 388 9.10 13.62 -17.55
N THR A 389 10.34 13.60 -18.04
CA THR A 389 11.10 12.38 -18.30
C THR A 389 12.05 12.11 -17.12
N ILE A 390 11.98 10.89 -16.60
CA ILE A 390 12.85 10.35 -15.56
C ILE A 390 13.79 9.35 -16.24
N ASP A 391 15.07 9.69 -16.34
CA ASP A 391 16.05 8.95 -17.12
C ASP A 391 17.11 8.32 -16.24
N PHE A 392 17.11 6.99 -16.19
CA PHE A 392 18.06 6.21 -15.39
C PHE A 392 19.34 5.82 -16.15
N THR A 393 19.54 6.37 -17.35
CA THR A 393 20.77 6.16 -18.13
C THR A 393 21.99 6.60 -17.33
N GLY A 394 23.01 5.73 -17.28
CA GLY A 394 24.23 5.91 -16.50
C GLY A 394 24.25 5.17 -15.16
N SER A 395 23.14 4.53 -14.76
CA SER A 395 23.16 3.52 -13.70
C SER A 395 24.03 2.31 -14.10
N SER A 396 24.53 1.58 -13.11
CA SER A 396 25.39 0.41 -13.32
C SER A 396 24.72 -0.67 -14.19
N PRO A 397 25.52 -1.52 -14.87
CA PRO A 397 25.00 -2.72 -15.53
C PRO A 397 24.40 -3.68 -14.48
N THR A 398 23.70 -4.71 -14.97
CA THR A 398 23.25 -5.82 -14.13
C THR A 398 24.44 -6.40 -13.37
N VAL A 399 24.27 -6.59 -12.07
CA VAL A 399 25.32 -7.06 -11.16
C VAL A 399 25.12 -8.53 -10.84
N GLU A 400 26.23 -9.24 -10.62
CA GLU A 400 26.24 -10.65 -10.19
C GLU A 400 26.00 -10.78 -8.67
N ASP A 401 24.90 -10.18 -8.21
CA ASP A 401 24.33 -10.29 -6.86
C ASP A 401 22.81 -10.03 -6.97
N ASN A 402 22.13 -9.79 -5.86
CA ASN A 402 20.68 -9.62 -5.82
C ASN A 402 20.21 -8.16 -5.68
N LEU A 403 21.08 -7.17 -5.87
CA LEU A 403 20.73 -5.74 -5.87
C LEU A 403 20.01 -5.30 -7.15
N ASN A 404 19.83 -6.18 -8.13
CA ASN A 404 19.13 -5.83 -9.37
C ASN A 404 17.65 -5.55 -9.09
N ALA A 405 17.13 -4.43 -9.57
CA ALA A 405 15.72 -4.07 -9.47
C ALA A 405 15.05 -4.23 -10.83
N ASN A 406 13.95 -4.97 -10.88
CA ASN A 406 13.14 -5.08 -12.10
C ASN A 406 12.34 -3.78 -12.36
N GLN A 407 11.75 -3.67 -13.55
CA GLN A 407 10.97 -2.52 -13.96
C GLN A 407 9.77 -2.23 -13.04
N ALA A 408 9.17 -3.27 -12.44
CA ALA A 408 8.03 -3.12 -11.53
C ALA A 408 8.44 -2.40 -10.23
N ILE A 409 9.61 -2.73 -9.68
CA ILE A 409 10.20 -2.03 -8.52
C ILE A 409 10.45 -0.55 -8.83
N VAL A 410 11.07 -0.26 -9.99
CA VAL A 410 11.35 1.13 -10.39
C VAL A 410 10.07 1.93 -10.55
N SER A 411 9.06 1.35 -11.21
CA SER A 411 7.77 1.99 -11.42
C SER A 411 7.06 2.29 -10.10
N ALA A 412 7.17 1.40 -9.11
CA ALA A 412 6.63 1.61 -7.76
C ALA A 412 7.35 2.74 -7.02
N ALA A 413 8.68 2.81 -7.09
CA ALA A 413 9.46 3.88 -6.49
C ALA A 413 9.14 5.25 -7.12
N VAL A 414 9.01 5.31 -8.44
CA VAL A 414 8.58 6.53 -9.15
C VAL A 414 7.16 6.93 -8.74
N LEU A 415 6.22 5.99 -8.73
CA LEU A 415 4.83 6.25 -8.32
C LEU A 415 4.75 6.79 -6.88
N TYR A 416 5.55 6.22 -5.97
CA TYR A 416 5.67 6.70 -4.59
C TYR A 416 6.15 8.15 -4.53
N VAL A 417 7.23 8.50 -5.25
CA VAL A 417 7.74 9.88 -5.29
C VAL A 417 6.70 10.84 -5.88
N LEU A 418 6.01 10.46 -6.95
CA LEU A 418 4.95 11.30 -7.52
C LEU A 418 3.79 11.52 -6.54
N ARG A 419 3.47 10.52 -5.70
CA ARG A 419 2.47 10.68 -4.63
C ARG A 419 2.93 11.67 -3.56
N LEU A 420 4.22 11.67 -3.20
CA LEU A 420 4.78 12.60 -2.21
C LEU A 420 4.69 14.06 -2.68
N LEU A 421 4.70 14.31 -4.00
CA LEU A 421 4.55 15.66 -4.55
C LEU A 421 3.13 16.21 -4.40
N VAL A 422 2.13 15.34 -4.26
CA VAL A 422 0.72 15.73 -4.20
C VAL A 422 0.31 15.86 -2.74
N ASP A 423 0.22 17.10 -2.24
CA ASP A 423 -0.25 17.42 -0.88
C ASP A 423 -1.78 17.36 -0.75
N GLU A 424 -2.37 16.27 -1.24
CA GLU A 424 -3.79 15.97 -1.16
C GLU A 424 -3.97 14.46 -0.95
N GLU A 425 -5.10 14.07 -0.36
CA GLU A 425 -5.52 12.67 -0.33
C GLU A 425 -5.95 12.23 -1.73
N ILE A 426 -5.00 11.65 -2.47
CA ILE A 426 -5.26 11.00 -3.75
C ILE A 426 -5.07 9.49 -3.63
N PRO A 427 -5.95 8.69 -4.27
CA PRO A 427 -5.74 7.26 -4.38
C PRO A 427 -4.46 7.01 -5.15
N LEU A 428 -3.66 6.06 -4.68
CA LEU A 428 -2.43 5.71 -5.35
C LEU A 428 -2.74 4.70 -6.46
N ASN A 429 -2.81 5.20 -7.69
CA ASN A 429 -3.20 4.41 -8.84
C ASN A 429 -2.25 4.62 -10.02
N GLU A 430 -2.37 3.76 -11.02
CA GLU A 430 -1.47 3.77 -12.20
C GLU A 430 -1.64 5.04 -13.05
N GLY A 431 -2.73 5.80 -12.87
CA GLY A 431 -2.95 7.08 -13.53
C GLY A 431 -1.87 8.13 -13.24
N ALA A 432 -1.28 8.13 -12.03
CA ALA A 432 -0.19 9.03 -11.69
C ALA A 432 1.05 8.83 -12.58
N LEU A 433 1.35 7.59 -13.01
CA LEU A 433 2.45 7.30 -13.93
C LEU A 433 2.20 7.84 -15.33
N ASN A 434 0.95 8.12 -15.72
CA ASN A 434 0.64 8.71 -17.02
C ASN A 434 1.15 10.16 -17.14
N ALA A 435 1.53 10.82 -16.05
CA ALA A 435 2.12 12.15 -16.10
C ALA A 435 3.60 12.13 -16.52
N VAL A 436 4.30 10.99 -16.43
CA VAL A 436 5.75 10.90 -16.63
C VAL A 436 6.14 9.87 -17.69
N GLU A 437 7.36 10.01 -18.19
CA GLU A 437 8.04 9.02 -19.00
C GLU A 437 9.22 8.45 -18.19
N ILE A 438 9.36 7.12 -18.15
CA ILE A 438 10.46 6.45 -17.46
C ILE A 438 11.37 5.82 -18.51
N VAL A 439 12.63 6.25 -18.57
CA VAL A 439 13.64 5.69 -19.47
C VAL A 439 14.53 4.74 -18.69
N LEU A 440 14.47 3.45 -19.05
CA LEU A 440 15.15 2.35 -18.37
C LEU A 440 15.96 1.49 -19.36
N PRO A 441 17.23 1.83 -19.63
CA PRO A 441 18.10 0.97 -20.44
C PRO A 441 18.39 -0.35 -19.70
N PRO A 442 18.72 -1.45 -20.42
CA PRO A 442 19.12 -2.70 -19.78
C PRO A 442 20.28 -2.51 -18.80
N GLY A 443 20.17 -3.06 -17.59
CA GLY A 443 21.15 -2.86 -16.53
C GLY A 443 20.63 -3.19 -15.13
N LEU A 444 21.14 -2.49 -14.10
CA LEU A 444 20.76 -2.67 -12.70
C LEU A 444 19.26 -2.54 -12.45
N LEU A 445 18.61 -1.58 -13.12
CA LEU A 445 17.20 -1.21 -12.94
C LEU A 445 16.27 -1.81 -14.00
N ASN A 446 16.84 -2.62 -14.91
CA ASN A 446 16.13 -3.34 -15.95
C ASN A 446 16.97 -4.57 -16.36
N PRO A 447 17.15 -5.54 -15.45
CA PRO A 447 17.94 -6.73 -15.73
C PRO A 447 17.28 -7.57 -16.82
N THR A 448 18.08 -8.11 -17.73
CA THR A 448 17.59 -8.98 -18.81
C THR A 448 17.31 -10.38 -18.28
N VAL A 449 16.13 -10.92 -18.60
CA VAL A 449 15.72 -12.28 -18.24
C VAL A 449 16.59 -13.31 -18.96
N GLY A 450 17.05 -14.34 -18.24
CA GLY A 450 17.77 -15.48 -18.81
C GLY A 450 16.83 -16.49 -19.46
N LEU A 451 17.38 -17.54 -20.10
CA LEU A 451 16.58 -18.63 -20.65
C LEU A 451 16.12 -19.61 -19.57
N THR A 452 16.84 -19.68 -18.46
CA THR A 452 16.54 -20.49 -17.27
C THR A 452 16.59 -19.64 -16.01
N LEU A 453 16.11 -20.18 -14.88
CA LEU A 453 16.14 -19.47 -13.60
C LEU A 453 17.56 -19.22 -13.09
N GLU A 454 18.49 -20.14 -13.38
CA GLU A 454 19.91 -20.04 -13.02
C GLU A 454 20.63 -18.95 -13.83
N GLN A 455 20.09 -18.62 -15.01
CA GLN A 455 20.60 -17.55 -15.88
C GLN A 455 19.86 -16.22 -15.65
N THR A 456 18.77 -16.23 -14.88
CA THR A 456 17.97 -15.05 -14.63
C THR A 456 18.52 -14.32 -13.40
N PRO A 457 18.83 -13.02 -13.49
CA PRO A 457 19.42 -12.28 -12.37
C PRO A 457 18.55 -12.32 -11.11
N ALA A 458 19.21 -12.44 -9.96
CA ALA A 458 18.62 -12.32 -8.64
C ALA A 458 18.13 -10.88 -8.37
N VAL A 459 17.01 -10.72 -7.64
CA VAL A 459 16.34 -9.42 -7.43
C VAL A 459 15.86 -9.16 -6.00
N ALA A 460 16.09 -10.07 -5.06
CA ALA A 460 15.59 -9.96 -3.69
C ALA A 460 15.99 -8.64 -3.02
N ALA A 461 17.28 -8.28 -3.03
CA ALA A 461 17.73 -7.01 -2.46
C ALA A 461 17.37 -5.80 -3.33
N GLY A 462 17.10 -5.99 -4.62
CA GLY A 462 16.55 -4.95 -5.49
C GLY A 462 15.23 -4.38 -4.97
N ASN A 463 14.37 -5.24 -4.45
CA ASN A 463 13.08 -4.88 -3.88
C ASN A 463 13.20 -4.03 -2.61
N VAL A 464 14.19 -4.31 -1.76
CA VAL A 464 14.29 -3.73 -0.41
C VAL A 464 15.38 -2.67 -0.26
N GLU A 465 16.46 -2.74 -1.02
CA GLU A 465 17.61 -1.83 -0.94
C GLU A 465 17.68 -0.88 -2.14
N THR A 466 17.67 -1.44 -3.36
CA THR A 466 17.76 -0.61 -4.57
C THR A 466 16.53 0.28 -4.72
N SER A 467 15.35 -0.21 -4.36
CA SER A 467 14.11 0.58 -4.32
C SER A 467 14.21 1.80 -3.39
N GLN A 468 14.78 1.65 -2.18
CA GLN A 468 15.06 2.74 -1.26
C GLN A 468 15.99 3.78 -1.91
N ARG A 469 17.02 3.29 -2.60
CA ARG A 469 18.00 4.15 -3.26
C ARG A 469 17.41 4.92 -4.44
N ILE A 470 16.50 4.32 -5.21
CA ILE A 470 15.77 5.01 -6.29
C ILE A 470 15.01 6.20 -5.72
N VAL A 471 14.32 6.03 -4.59
CA VAL A 471 13.58 7.11 -3.93
C VAL A 471 14.52 8.20 -3.44
N ASP A 472 15.61 7.85 -2.75
CA ASP A 472 16.62 8.82 -2.27
C ASP A 472 17.12 9.69 -3.44
N VAL A 473 17.56 9.09 -4.57
CA VAL A 473 18.08 9.88 -5.69
C VAL A 473 17.02 10.71 -6.39
N LEU A 474 15.76 10.26 -6.44
CA LEU A 474 14.67 11.01 -7.05
C LEU A 474 14.34 12.25 -6.20
N LEU A 475 14.21 12.08 -4.88
CA LEU A 475 13.98 13.20 -3.96
C LEU A 475 15.17 14.16 -3.92
N GLY A 476 16.40 13.64 -3.97
CA GLY A 476 17.62 14.43 -4.09
C GLY A 476 17.69 15.22 -5.40
N ALA A 477 17.34 14.61 -6.53
CA ALA A 477 17.28 15.27 -7.84
C ALA A 477 16.20 16.36 -7.89
N LEU A 478 15.09 16.19 -7.17
CA LEU A 478 14.02 17.18 -7.05
C LEU A 478 14.32 18.27 -6.00
N GLY A 479 15.36 18.10 -5.19
CA GLY A 479 15.71 19.08 -4.15
C GLY A 479 14.82 19.06 -2.91
N LEU A 480 14.04 18.00 -2.69
CA LEU A 480 12.92 18.00 -1.72
C LEU A 480 13.31 17.54 -0.31
N ALA A 481 14.21 16.56 -0.21
CA ALA A 481 14.60 15.96 1.06
C ALA A 481 16.06 15.51 1.03
N GLY A 482 16.70 15.49 2.20
CA GLY A 482 17.90 14.69 2.41
C GLY A 482 17.57 13.20 2.26
N ALA A 483 18.57 12.36 2.02
CA ALA A 483 18.37 10.92 2.02
C ALA A 483 17.85 10.45 3.38
N SER A 484 16.89 9.53 3.40
CA SER A 484 16.59 8.80 4.62
C SER A 484 17.67 7.75 4.87
N GLN A 485 17.43 6.83 5.80
CA GLN A 485 18.35 5.71 6.06
C GLN A 485 18.75 4.90 4.80
N GLY A 486 17.99 4.98 3.70
CA GLY A 486 18.38 4.44 2.39
C GLY A 486 18.56 2.92 2.37
N THR A 487 17.86 2.22 3.28
CA THR A 487 17.88 0.77 3.51
C THR A 487 16.64 0.35 4.29
N MET A 488 16.17 -0.89 4.13
CA MET A 488 15.14 -1.48 5.00
C MET A 488 15.74 -2.24 6.20
N ASN A 489 17.08 -2.32 6.28
CA ASN A 489 17.83 -3.07 7.31
C ASN A 489 17.29 -4.50 7.49
N ASN A 490 17.30 -5.29 6.43
CA ASN A 490 16.70 -6.60 6.44
C ASN A 490 17.51 -7.55 7.34
N LEU A 491 16.83 -8.08 8.35
CA LEU A 491 17.31 -9.14 9.23
C LEU A 491 16.51 -10.39 8.93
N LEU A 492 17.20 -11.45 8.54
CA LEU A 492 16.60 -12.77 8.40
C LEU A 492 17.35 -13.77 9.27
N PHE A 493 16.61 -14.70 9.84
CA PHE A 493 17.22 -15.85 10.49
C PHE A 493 16.31 -17.06 10.44
N GLY A 494 16.89 -18.25 10.56
CA GLY A 494 16.10 -19.47 10.58
C GLY A 494 16.97 -20.72 10.53
N ASN A 495 16.31 -21.85 10.31
CA ASN A 495 16.92 -23.16 10.18
C ASN A 495 16.14 -23.98 9.13
N GLN A 496 16.22 -25.31 9.17
CA GLN A 496 15.50 -26.15 8.20
C GLN A 496 13.97 -26.18 8.41
N GLU A 497 13.49 -25.70 9.55
CA GLU A 497 12.07 -25.78 9.96
C GLU A 497 11.32 -24.46 9.78
N PHE A 498 12.04 -23.32 9.76
CA PHE A 498 11.43 -22.01 9.61
C PHE A 498 12.39 -20.96 9.06
N GLY A 499 11.81 -19.90 8.49
CA GLY A 499 12.48 -18.64 8.19
C GLY A 499 11.73 -17.49 8.86
N TYR A 500 12.48 -16.55 9.43
CA TYR A 500 11.98 -15.27 9.93
C TYR A 500 12.59 -14.15 9.09
N TYR A 501 11.78 -13.13 8.81
CA TYR A 501 12.18 -11.92 8.08
C TYR A 501 11.67 -10.70 8.83
N GLU A 502 12.52 -9.68 9.00
CA GLU A 502 12.22 -8.39 9.59
C GLU A 502 12.91 -7.24 8.84
N THR A 503 12.18 -6.14 8.64
CA THR A 503 12.73 -4.83 8.27
C THR A 503 12.83 -3.97 9.52
N ILE A 504 13.95 -3.28 9.69
CA ILE A 504 14.21 -2.46 10.89
C ILE A 504 14.21 -0.99 10.48
N CYS A 505 13.47 -0.16 11.22
CA CYS A 505 13.34 1.27 10.97
C CYS A 505 14.64 2.06 11.18
N GLY A 506 14.63 3.33 10.79
CA GLY A 506 15.76 4.23 11.02
C GLY A 506 15.39 5.68 10.88
N GLY A 507 16.37 6.52 10.52
CA GLY A 507 16.14 7.95 10.39
C GLY A 507 15.55 8.36 9.04
N SER A 508 14.51 9.19 9.07
CA SER A 508 14.02 9.88 7.86
C SER A 508 14.92 11.08 7.51
N GLY A 509 15.03 11.39 6.22
CA GLY A 509 15.66 12.63 5.76
C GLY A 509 14.86 13.87 6.19
N ALA A 510 15.56 14.97 6.45
CA ALA A 510 14.94 16.28 6.71
C ALA A 510 14.48 16.95 5.40
N THR A 511 13.44 17.78 5.49
CA THR A 511 12.91 18.58 4.37
C THR A 511 13.05 20.07 4.67
N ALA A 512 12.60 20.92 3.75
CA ALA A 512 12.54 22.37 3.98
C ALA A 512 11.55 22.75 5.10
N ASP A 513 10.52 21.91 5.30
CA ASP A 513 9.37 22.16 6.16
C ASP A 513 9.51 21.54 7.55
N GLY A 514 10.38 20.54 7.73
CA GLY A 514 10.55 19.89 9.03
C GLY A 514 11.79 19.02 9.18
N PRO A 515 12.18 18.73 10.44
CA PRO A 515 13.23 17.76 10.73
C PRO A 515 12.79 16.36 10.33
N GLY A 516 13.76 15.48 10.09
CA GLY A 516 13.49 14.07 9.85
C GLY A 516 12.94 13.38 11.10
N ALA A 517 11.99 12.47 10.90
CA ALA A 517 11.43 11.63 11.96
C ALA A 517 12.44 10.57 12.43
N ASP A 518 12.50 10.37 13.75
CA ASP A 518 13.34 9.36 14.39
C ASP A 518 12.66 7.98 14.36
N ALA A 519 13.43 6.92 14.09
CA ALA A 519 13.01 5.52 14.25
C ALA A 519 11.72 5.11 13.51
N VAL A 520 11.53 5.57 12.27
CA VAL A 520 10.37 5.23 11.42
C VAL A 520 10.76 4.40 10.21
N GLN A 521 9.81 3.61 9.70
CA GLN A 521 9.93 3.06 8.36
C GLN A 521 9.82 4.20 7.34
N VAL A 522 10.56 4.09 6.24
CA VAL A 522 10.61 5.12 5.21
C VAL A 522 10.42 4.51 3.82
N HIS A 523 9.86 5.32 2.94
CA HIS A 523 9.73 5.06 1.52
C HIS A 523 9.07 3.74 1.16
N MET A 524 9.85 2.73 0.77
CA MET A 524 9.35 1.54 0.09
C MET A 524 8.76 0.49 1.05
N THR A 525 8.69 0.79 2.35
CA THR A 525 8.04 -0.04 3.36
C THR A 525 7.33 0.82 4.42
N ASN A 526 6.24 0.29 4.97
CA ASN A 526 5.54 0.83 6.15
C ASN A 526 5.07 -0.31 7.06
N THR A 527 5.84 -1.41 7.10
CA THR A 527 5.53 -2.57 7.95
C THR A 527 5.72 -2.22 9.42
N ARG A 528 4.89 -2.80 10.29
CA ARG A 528 5.10 -2.71 11.75
C ARG A 528 6.33 -3.53 12.16
N ALA A 529 6.96 -3.12 13.27
CA ALA A 529 7.92 -3.97 13.96
C ALA A 529 7.19 -5.19 14.52
N THR A 530 7.87 -6.34 14.60
CA THR A 530 7.31 -7.46 15.36
C THR A 530 7.25 -7.07 16.84
N ASP A 531 6.09 -7.28 17.45
CA ASP A 531 5.94 -7.11 18.90
C ASP A 531 6.98 -8.00 19.63
N PRO A 532 7.74 -7.45 20.60
CA PRO A 532 8.77 -8.21 21.30
C PRO A 532 8.27 -9.52 21.92
N GLU A 533 7.08 -9.54 22.52
CA GLU A 533 6.54 -10.75 23.15
C GLU A 533 6.17 -11.79 22.09
N ILE A 534 5.63 -11.35 20.95
CA ILE A 534 5.34 -12.25 19.82
C ILE A 534 6.64 -12.80 19.21
N LEU A 535 7.66 -11.96 19.07
CA LEU A 535 8.98 -12.36 18.56
C LEU A 535 9.59 -13.46 19.44
N GLU A 536 9.71 -13.21 20.74
CA GLU A 536 10.33 -14.14 21.69
C GLU A 536 9.49 -15.41 21.90
N ARG A 537 8.16 -15.32 21.79
CA ARG A 537 7.27 -16.47 21.91
C ARG A 537 7.32 -17.39 20.69
N ARG A 538 7.48 -16.84 19.48
CA ARG A 538 7.40 -17.61 18.23
C ARG A 538 8.75 -18.03 17.67
N HIS A 539 9.84 -17.39 18.09
CA HIS A 539 11.16 -17.61 17.54
C HIS A 539 12.22 -17.76 18.65
N PRO A 540 13.28 -18.54 18.44
CA PRO A 540 14.31 -18.82 19.45
C PRO A 540 15.31 -17.66 19.57
N VAL A 541 14.80 -16.48 19.90
CA VAL A 541 15.59 -15.25 20.11
C VAL A 541 15.08 -14.50 21.32
N ARG A 542 15.93 -13.67 21.92
CA ARG A 542 15.58 -12.71 22.97
C ARG A 542 15.96 -11.30 22.55
N LEU A 543 15.04 -10.34 22.70
CA LEU A 543 15.27 -8.93 22.40
C LEU A 543 15.75 -8.19 23.65
N TRP A 544 17.02 -7.81 23.67
CA TRP A 544 17.63 -7.10 24.80
C TRP A 544 17.48 -5.58 24.71
N GLU A 545 17.49 -5.05 23.49
CA GLU A 545 17.42 -3.61 23.27
C GLU A 545 16.68 -3.31 21.98
N PHE A 546 15.73 -2.38 22.04
CA PHE A 546 15.19 -1.69 20.89
C PHE A 546 14.97 -0.22 21.23
N SER A 547 15.96 0.62 20.91
CA SER A 547 16.05 2.01 21.38
C SER A 547 16.38 2.97 20.23
N ILE A 548 16.08 4.26 20.39
CA ILE A 548 16.49 5.28 19.42
C ILE A 548 18.01 5.50 19.53
N ARG A 549 18.71 5.46 18.40
CA ARG A 549 20.15 5.72 18.29
C ARG A 549 20.39 7.24 18.27
N GLN A 550 20.44 7.84 19.45
CA GLN A 550 20.58 9.28 19.61
C GLN A 550 21.82 9.85 18.90
N GLY A 551 21.64 10.99 18.23
CA GLY A 551 22.71 11.72 17.56
C GLY A 551 23.15 11.12 16.23
N SER A 552 22.38 10.19 15.65
CA SER A 552 22.72 9.58 14.36
C SER A 552 22.21 10.35 13.15
N GLY A 553 21.23 11.25 13.33
CA GLY A 553 20.73 12.11 12.26
C GLY A 553 21.74 13.18 11.84
N GLY A 554 21.77 13.50 10.55
CA GLY A 554 22.65 14.52 10.00
C GLY A 554 22.30 15.92 10.49
N ALA A 555 23.32 16.72 10.82
CA ALA A 555 23.15 18.10 11.28
C ALA A 555 22.71 19.05 10.15
N GLY A 556 22.23 20.22 10.52
CA GLY A 556 21.71 21.25 9.61
C GLY A 556 20.63 22.08 10.30
N ARG A 557 20.17 23.15 9.65
CA ARG A 557 19.06 23.98 10.16
C ARG A 557 17.87 23.13 10.61
N LEU A 558 17.58 22.06 9.86
CA LEU A 558 16.67 21.00 10.26
C LEU A 558 17.43 19.67 10.26
N ARG A 559 17.47 19.01 11.42
CA ARG A 559 18.20 17.75 11.60
C ARG A 559 17.52 16.59 10.87
N GLY A 560 18.33 15.65 10.38
CA GLY A 560 17.84 14.34 9.99
C GLY A 560 17.36 13.53 11.19
N GLY A 561 16.55 12.51 10.91
CA GLY A 561 16.05 11.58 11.91
C GLY A 561 17.15 10.64 12.44
N ASN A 562 17.01 10.22 13.69
CA ASN A 562 17.85 9.22 14.32
C ASN A 562 17.41 7.81 13.91
N GLY A 563 18.39 6.92 13.82
CA GLY A 563 18.20 5.49 13.62
C GLY A 563 17.79 4.79 14.92
N VAL A 564 17.95 3.48 14.95
CA VAL A 564 17.69 2.63 16.13
C VAL A 564 18.86 1.72 16.45
N VAL A 565 18.89 1.24 17.69
CA VAL A 565 19.72 0.13 18.13
C VAL A 565 18.79 -1.05 18.39
N ARG A 566 19.03 -2.18 17.71
CA ARG A 566 18.30 -3.45 17.92
C ARG A 566 19.29 -4.53 18.32
N ARG A 567 19.11 -5.14 19.49
CA ARG A 567 20.03 -6.15 20.05
C ARG A 567 19.30 -7.45 20.35
N LEU A 568 19.71 -8.52 19.68
CA LEU A 568 19.10 -9.84 19.75
C LEU A 568 20.12 -10.86 20.22
N GLU A 569 19.74 -11.69 21.19
CA GLU A 569 20.45 -12.92 21.56
C GLU A 569 19.77 -14.11 20.89
N PHE A 570 20.56 -15.01 20.31
CA PHE A 570 20.06 -16.25 19.72
C PHE A 570 20.05 -17.37 20.76
N LEU A 571 18.94 -18.12 20.82
CA LEU A 571 18.74 -19.20 21.81
C LEU A 571 18.98 -20.59 21.22
N GLU A 572 19.14 -20.68 19.89
CA GLU A 572 19.41 -21.89 19.13
C GLU A 572 20.48 -21.66 18.06
N SER A 573 20.99 -22.74 17.46
CA SER A 573 21.86 -22.66 16.29
C SER A 573 21.03 -22.25 15.07
N LEU A 574 21.30 -21.05 14.53
CA LEU A 574 20.55 -20.49 13.40
C LEU A 574 21.48 -19.97 12.31
N ALA A 575 20.95 -19.89 11.09
CA ALA A 575 21.56 -19.18 9.99
C ALA A 575 20.99 -17.75 9.95
N VAL A 576 21.83 -16.71 10.02
CA VAL A 576 21.45 -15.28 10.02
C VAL A 576 21.93 -14.57 8.75
N SER A 577 21.01 -13.93 8.05
CA SER A 577 21.27 -13.16 6.83
C SER A 577 21.06 -11.68 7.13
N LEU A 578 22.00 -10.85 6.68
CA LEU A 578 21.88 -9.40 6.73
C LEU A 578 21.93 -8.86 5.32
N ILE A 579 20.90 -8.08 4.95
CA ILE A 579 20.90 -7.24 3.77
C ILE A 579 20.65 -5.82 4.27
N THR A 580 21.73 -5.11 4.57
CA THR A 580 21.72 -3.78 5.18
C THR A 580 22.70 -2.86 4.45
N GLN A 581 22.24 -1.71 3.97
CA GLN A 581 23.05 -0.75 3.21
C GLN A 581 23.54 0.41 4.07
N ARG A 582 24.38 1.31 3.54
CA ARG A 582 24.99 2.44 4.31
C ARG A 582 25.92 1.96 5.44
N ARG A 583 26.70 0.90 5.20
CA ARG A 583 27.72 0.37 6.13
C ARG A 583 29.15 0.56 5.62
N GLY A 584 29.31 1.00 4.37
CA GLY A 584 30.54 1.35 3.72
C GLY A 584 30.67 2.87 3.53
N PRO A 585 31.27 3.35 2.43
CA PRO A 585 31.75 4.74 2.36
C PRO A 585 30.66 5.78 2.06
N HIS A 586 29.41 5.38 1.81
CA HIS A 586 28.37 6.28 1.28
C HIS A 586 27.26 6.56 2.31
N PRO A 587 27.40 7.60 3.16
CA PRO A 587 26.40 7.93 4.16
C PRO A 587 25.13 8.54 3.54
N PRO A 588 23.98 8.50 4.24
CA PRO A 588 22.77 9.22 3.85
C PRO A 588 23.04 10.72 3.67
N PHE A 589 22.99 11.22 2.44
CA PHE A 589 23.36 12.61 2.14
C PHE A 589 22.36 13.62 2.72
N GLY A 590 22.87 14.77 3.17
CA GLY A 590 22.04 15.95 3.44
C GLY A 590 21.77 16.76 2.18
N ILE A 591 20.87 17.74 2.27
CA ILE A 591 20.51 18.63 1.15
C ILE A 591 20.51 20.10 1.56
N ALA A 592 20.61 21.00 0.57
CA ALA A 592 20.65 22.44 0.78
C ALA A 592 21.74 22.91 1.79
N GLY A 593 22.84 22.15 1.91
CA GLY A 593 23.93 22.41 2.85
C GLY A 593 23.84 21.68 4.20
N GLY A 594 22.82 20.83 4.40
CA GLY A 594 22.76 19.91 5.53
C GLY A 594 23.82 18.81 5.46
N GLN A 595 24.21 18.28 6.61
CA GLN A 595 25.20 17.23 6.76
C GLN A 595 24.59 15.84 6.58
N ALA A 596 25.45 14.88 6.26
CA ALA A 596 25.05 13.49 6.10
C ALA A 596 24.69 12.84 7.46
N GLY A 597 23.76 11.88 7.44
CA GLY A 597 23.47 11.03 8.58
C GLY A 597 24.60 10.05 8.86
N MET A 598 24.67 9.52 10.10
CA MET A 598 25.63 8.48 10.44
C MET A 598 25.34 7.18 9.69
N LEU A 599 26.41 6.49 9.29
CA LEU A 599 26.37 5.13 8.79
C LEU A 599 25.77 4.15 9.82
N GLY A 600 25.20 3.06 9.31
CA GLY A 600 24.80 1.92 10.13
C GLY A 600 26.00 1.06 10.54
N GLU A 601 25.79 0.18 11.50
CA GLU A 601 26.81 -0.74 12.01
C GLU A 601 26.16 -2.06 12.44
N ASN A 602 26.79 -3.17 12.09
CA ASN A 602 26.38 -4.51 12.51
C ASN A 602 27.50 -5.10 13.37
N LEU A 603 27.21 -5.43 14.62
CA LEU A 603 28.17 -5.98 15.59
C LEU A 603 27.71 -7.36 16.05
N MET A 604 28.56 -8.36 15.85
CA MET A 604 28.37 -9.70 16.41
C MET A 604 29.23 -9.85 17.66
N VAL A 605 28.65 -10.34 18.74
CA VAL A 605 29.35 -10.74 19.97
C VAL A 605 29.06 -12.22 20.20
N ARG A 606 30.09 -13.05 20.20
CA ARG A 606 29.96 -14.49 20.44
C ARG A 606 29.79 -14.77 21.94
N ALA A 607 29.27 -15.95 22.27
CA ALA A 607 29.09 -16.38 23.66
C ALA A 607 30.40 -16.41 24.47
N ASP A 608 31.57 -16.53 23.82
CA ASP A 608 32.90 -16.46 24.46
C ASP A 608 33.39 -15.02 24.73
N GLY A 609 32.59 -14.02 24.35
CA GLY A 609 32.91 -12.59 24.50
C GLY A 609 33.70 -12.00 23.33
N SER A 610 34.09 -12.78 22.32
CA SER A 610 34.73 -12.24 21.12
C SER A 610 33.74 -11.40 20.31
N SER A 611 34.21 -10.29 19.72
CA SER A 611 33.35 -9.38 18.95
C SER A 611 33.93 -9.04 17.59
N SER A 612 33.07 -8.96 16.57
CA SER A 612 33.45 -8.54 15.22
C SER A 612 32.39 -7.65 14.57
N LEU A 613 32.87 -6.67 13.80
CA LEU A 613 31.99 -5.92 12.89
C LEU A 613 31.68 -6.79 11.67
N LEU A 614 30.41 -6.83 11.30
CA LEU A 614 29.93 -7.52 10.11
C LEU A 614 29.77 -6.54 8.96
N ALA A 615 29.93 -7.04 7.73
CA ALA A 615 29.60 -6.28 6.53
C ALA A 615 28.09 -5.96 6.48
N GLY A 616 27.72 -4.99 5.65
CA GLY A 616 26.32 -4.63 5.43
C GLY A 616 25.49 -5.75 4.81
N VAL A 617 26.10 -6.48 3.88
CA VAL A 617 25.52 -7.66 3.21
C VAL A 617 26.35 -8.87 3.59
N CYS A 618 25.81 -9.78 4.39
CA CYS A 618 26.55 -10.97 4.82
C CYS A 618 25.65 -12.10 5.31
N GLU A 619 26.24 -13.29 5.37
CA GLU A 619 25.67 -14.49 5.96
C GLU A 619 26.56 -14.95 7.11
N ILE A 620 25.94 -15.35 8.22
CA ILE A 620 26.65 -15.84 9.39
C ILE A 620 25.83 -16.92 10.09
N ASP A 621 26.51 -17.94 10.61
CA ASP A 621 25.91 -18.92 11.50
C ASP A 621 26.16 -18.49 12.95
N VAL A 622 25.13 -18.60 13.77
CA VAL A 622 25.13 -18.21 15.18
C VAL A 622 24.83 -19.41 16.05
N GLN A 623 25.36 -19.38 17.27
CA GLN A 623 25.15 -20.40 18.29
C GLN A 623 24.35 -19.82 19.47
N PRO A 624 23.77 -20.66 20.34
CA PRO A 624 23.10 -20.19 21.55
C PRO A 624 24.01 -19.27 22.39
N GLY A 625 23.49 -18.11 22.78
CA GLY A 625 24.22 -17.09 23.55
C GLY A 625 24.99 -16.08 22.69
N ASP A 626 25.08 -16.27 21.37
CA ASP A 626 25.58 -15.25 20.46
C ASP A 626 24.60 -14.08 20.39
N MET A 627 25.13 -12.86 20.24
CA MET A 627 24.36 -11.63 20.26
C MET A 627 24.67 -10.74 19.07
N LEU A 628 23.65 -10.36 18.32
CA LEU A 628 23.73 -9.44 17.20
C LEU A 628 23.16 -8.07 17.60
N THR A 629 23.95 -7.02 17.41
CA THR A 629 23.51 -5.63 17.53
C THR A 629 23.50 -4.97 16.15
N ILE A 630 22.34 -4.46 15.74
CA ILE A 630 22.15 -3.67 14.52
C ILE A 630 21.92 -2.22 14.95
N LYS A 631 22.81 -1.32 14.52
CA LYS A 631 22.63 0.13 14.60
C LYS A 631 22.24 0.63 13.23
N THR A 632 21.01 1.12 13.07
CA THR A 632 20.54 1.59 11.76
C THR A 632 21.06 3.00 11.45
N PRO A 633 21.12 3.38 10.16
CA PRO A 633 21.58 4.70 9.75
C PRO A 633 20.60 5.80 10.20
N GLY A 634 21.12 7.02 10.37
CA GLY A 634 20.27 8.22 10.48
C GLY A 634 19.85 8.74 9.10
N GLY A 635 18.99 9.76 9.07
CA GLY A 635 18.69 10.51 7.85
C GLY A 635 19.64 11.71 7.67
N GLY A 636 19.74 12.22 6.44
CA GLY A 636 20.46 13.45 6.12
C GLY A 636 19.72 14.71 6.60
N GLY A 637 20.48 15.74 6.98
CA GLY A 637 19.95 17.04 7.39
C GLY A 637 19.58 17.96 6.23
N TYR A 638 18.90 19.05 6.55
CA TYR A 638 18.50 20.10 5.60
C TYR A 638 19.01 21.46 6.03
N GLY A 639 19.62 22.19 5.08
CA GLY A 639 20.11 23.55 5.32
C GLY A 639 21.42 23.59 6.11
N LYS A 640 22.22 24.65 5.94
CA LYS A 640 23.40 24.87 6.77
C LYS A 640 23.00 25.13 8.21
N ASP A 641 23.76 24.57 9.15
CA ASP A 641 23.69 24.95 10.56
C ASP A 641 24.17 26.40 10.70
N GLU A 642 23.49 27.21 11.50
CA GLU A 642 23.88 28.61 11.79
C GLU A 642 24.96 28.70 12.87
#